data_AF-L0R4N1-F1
#
_entry.id   AF-L0R4N1-F1
#
_cell.length_a   1.000
_cell.length_b   1.000
_cell.length_c   1.000
_cell.angle_alpha   90.00
_cell.angle_beta   90.00
_cell.angle_gamma   90.00
#
_symmetry.space_group_name_H-M   'P 1'
#
loop_
_entity.id
_entity.type
_entity.pdbx_description
1 polymer ?
#
loop_
_entity_poly.entity_id
_entity_poly.type
_entity_poly.pdbx_seq_one_letter_code
_entity_poly.pdbx_strand_id
1 'polypeptide(L)'
;MNIIRPLQIFANNQVIEQHQKFYLVVSASLGISLQTGEALLDVYYLKDIFESMDQELPLPDMAMPKPNGEFLVTGSYHAPDKRAVTGGEATVSIGNKQKSLYIFGPRKWQSGRPSNPTPFTSMPINYKNAFGGMEYDRNPEGIGFNDGLLPCIEHPRNLVISQKDKPEPAGFSPLHPMLPQRMKYQGTYDSTYRTKFFPGYPDDHDWRYFLCAPDDQWIDGYFNGNELFSINNMHPDIPLLKGQLPGLYARCFVNHNKAGNTIFGELPLNMDTIWFFPEKLLAMTIFRGVMEVEDDEADTVSHLLLAYEEKSSSPRTSEYYKTALERRINSDDRMLNNLATGDLVPEGHKSPMKVLIDTAVTTEEKNELVKNIDTKITMLEKKADEKIEESIQQIEKNIAESDLPDMPAGNSSPEIPAGVNVYGMPGQDSSSKSTDHGKLDIRKMVTRKADASPDPEMEQFKTTLDNIIPGITSGDLQKMDLTNFSSDSLDKIFEALGTFTEKKEEKAKELSKNEIKKGKKEIEARIQDVERQIEETRKIDKPGLLDGTSEVDTSEHSDDTDNLQSLENRKKKLLETLDSLNTIDLDNNSTPPMPLPRIDIEKIRSQAAPEEINPRIIEAMAHIQAQKSMGMEDEKTEELEKQIQEMMQTYDNVIHERLNEAKSDFMETYRMGAHFMGEGLSPHKEELAKVRQDFLEALSNGETLSGKDFACIDLSGEILDGINLSGALLEQVNFKGASLKGANFSGAILARANLEGADLSDADLTEANVGAVSAKGANFSGACMKSAKLSKGDFTDSDFSRCDLSDIECLEIKLNGSNFTDAKIPGILFLEITLSRVIFKKAIITSSAFFKCAIKQCDFTEAIMDKSAFVDCQLSETIFNGTSLSNGCFVATESGKSVMEQISFKNSCLKQANFQNMKMQSALLSGADLENAFFGGADLSRADLSKAFAKNTQFRKTILTNATLDDINLMQGSLAKARLTDASIKRANLYQVDFLRSTITRTDFSGSNLDNTLIEQWRPQ
;
A
#
# COMPACT_ATOMS: atom_id res chain seq x y z
N MET A 1 6.38 30.79 -4.78
CA MET A 1 6.02 29.97 -5.96
C MET A 1 5.92 28.50 -5.59
N ASN A 2 4.69 27.99 -5.46
CA ASN A 2 4.36 26.58 -5.29
C ASN A 2 4.22 25.90 -6.65
N ILE A 3 4.66 24.65 -6.78
CA ILE A 3 4.57 23.90 -8.05
C ILE A 3 3.71 22.68 -7.84
N ILE A 4 2.63 22.59 -8.62
CA ILE A 4 1.70 21.48 -8.64
C ILE A 4 1.90 20.75 -9.97
N ARG A 5 2.11 19.44 -9.91
CA ARG A 5 2.41 18.61 -11.08
C ARG A 5 2.02 17.16 -10.84
N PRO A 6 1.69 16.37 -11.89
CA PRO A 6 1.71 14.92 -11.82
C PRO A 6 3.15 14.40 -11.62
N LEU A 7 3.30 13.24 -10.97
CA LEU A 7 4.63 12.63 -10.71
C LEU A 7 5.33 12.14 -11.99
N GLN A 8 4.64 12.08 -13.12
CA GLN A 8 5.26 11.82 -14.43
C GLN A 8 6.09 13.01 -14.93
N ILE A 9 5.71 14.24 -14.53
CA ILE A 9 6.42 15.45 -14.93
C ILE A 9 7.49 15.75 -13.90
N PHE A 10 8.76 15.75 -14.28
CA PHE A 10 9.79 16.42 -13.51
C PHE A 10 9.80 17.90 -13.88
N ALA A 11 9.60 18.78 -12.90
CA ALA A 11 9.56 20.22 -13.12
C ALA A 11 10.84 20.89 -12.60
N ASN A 12 11.45 21.71 -13.44
CA ASN A 12 12.55 22.59 -13.06
C ASN A 12 12.21 24.03 -13.44
N ASN A 13 12.77 25.00 -12.72
CA ASN A 13 12.52 26.42 -12.98
C ASN A 13 13.70 27.27 -12.51
N GLN A 14 13.92 28.36 -13.23
CA GLN A 14 14.93 29.36 -12.88
C GLN A 14 14.51 30.74 -13.37
N VAL A 15 14.90 31.77 -12.62
CA VAL A 15 14.78 33.15 -13.10
C VAL A 15 16.14 33.59 -13.64
N ILE A 16 16.16 34.04 -14.88
CA ILE A 16 17.35 34.61 -15.52
C ILE A 16 17.18 36.12 -15.68
N GLU A 17 18.28 36.86 -15.61
CA GLU A 17 18.31 38.29 -15.87
C GLU A 17 18.89 38.55 -17.26
N GLN A 18 18.22 39.38 -18.05
CA GLN A 18 18.74 39.87 -19.32
C GLN A 18 18.31 41.33 -19.50
N HIS A 19 19.28 42.22 -19.77
CA HIS A 19 19.04 43.66 -19.95
C HIS A 19 18.21 44.29 -18.82
N GLN A 20 18.52 43.96 -17.56
CA GLN A 20 17.81 44.43 -16.35
C GLN A 20 16.32 44.05 -16.29
N LYS A 21 15.91 43.03 -17.05
CA LYS A 21 14.61 42.37 -16.95
C LYS A 21 14.79 40.95 -16.47
N PHE A 22 13.80 40.46 -15.72
CA PHE A 22 13.80 39.11 -15.18
C PHE A 22 12.85 38.22 -15.97
N TYR A 23 13.30 37.00 -16.25
CA TYR A 23 12.54 36.02 -17.00
C TYR A 23 12.49 34.71 -16.23
N LEU A 24 11.29 34.28 -15.86
CA LEU A 24 11.06 32.96 -15.30
C LEU A 24 11.03 31.95 -16.45
N VAL A 25 11.99 31.04 -16.44
CA VAL A 25 12.04 29.86 -17.29
C VAL A 25 11.43 28.71 -16.50
N VAL A 26 10.42 28.06 -17.07
CA VAL A 26 9.81 26.85 -16.53
C VAL A 26 10.04 25.73 -17.51
N SER A 27 10.51 24.60 -16.99
CA SER A 27 10.75 23.40 -17.77
C SER A 27 10.00 22.21 -17.17
N ALA A 28 9.38 21.42 -18.05
CA ALA A 28 8.66 20.20 -17.73
C ALA A 28 9.31 19.06 -18.50
N SER A 29 9.71 18.00 -17.81
CA SER A 29 10.31 16.82 -18.44
C SER A 29 9.39 15.61 -18.28
N LEU A 30 9.24 14.82 -19.36
CA LEU A 30 8.50 13.56 -19.38
C LEU A 30 9.43 12.44 -19.86
N GLY A 31 9.51 11.36 -19.08
CA GLY A 31 10.07 10.09 -19.54
C GLY A 31 9.03 9.28 -20.28
N ILE A 32 9.36 8.77 -21.46
CA ILE A 32 8.47 8.01 -22.34
C ILE A 32 9.09 6.63 -22.59
N SER A 33 8.34 5.57 -22.30
CA SER A 33 8.72 4.21 -22.70
C SER A 33 8.69 4.10 -24.22
N LEU A 34 9.82 3.74 -24.83
CA LEU A 34 9.93 3.47 -26.27
C LEU A 34 9.25 2.17 -26.67
N GLN A 35 8.89 1.32 -25.70
CA GLN A 35 8.18 0.07 -25.93
C GLN A 35 6.67 0.25 -25.92
N THR A 36 6.14 1.00 -24.95
CA THR A 36 4.68 1.15 -24.75
C THR A 36 4.15 2.52 -25.21
N GLY A 37 5.02 3.53 -25.33
CA GLY A 37 4.62 4.92 -25.58
C GLY A 37 4.09 5.64 -24.34
N GLU A 38 4.06 4.98 -23.17
CA GLU A 38 3.50 5.55 -21.94
C GLU A 38 4.48 6.49 -21.24
N ALA A 39 3.92 7.50 -20.55
CA ALA A 39 4.67 8.38 -19.66
C ALA A 39 5.02 7.67 -18.35
N LEU A 40 6.30 7.73 -17.98
CA LEU A 40 6.87 7.09 -16.79
C LEU A 40 6.93 8.06 -15.60
N LEU A 41 7.01 7.54 -14.37
CA LEU A 41 7.23 8.37 -13.19
C LEU A 41 8.64 8.95 -13.15
N ASP A 42 8.74 10.20 -12.71
CA ASP A 42 9.99 10.96 -12.61
C ASP A 42 11.08 10.20 -11.84
N VAL A 43 10.74 9.65 -10.68
CA VAL A 43 11.67 8.89 -9.85
C VAL A 43 12.30 7.69 -10.56
N TYR A 44 11.56 7.01 -11.44
CA TYR A 44 12.05 5.82 -12.13
C TYR A 44 12.88 6.16 -13.35
N TYR A 45 12.35 7.00 -14.26
CA TYR A 45 13.11 7.32 -15.46
C TYR A 45 14.33 8.18 -15.16
N LEU A 46 14.29 9.08 -14.16
CA LEU A 46 15.46 9.87 -13.78
C LEU A 46 16.58 8.98 -13.23
N LYS A 47 16.24 7.95 -12.46
CA LYS A 47 17.22 6.95 -12.00
C LYS A 47 17.89 6.29 -13.20
N ASP A 48 17.13 5.77 -14.16
CA ASP A 48 17.68 5.12 -15.35
C ASP A 48 18.56 6.07 -16.20
N ILE A 49 18.17 7.35 -16.28
CA ILE A 49 18.95 8.39 -16.96
C ILE A 49 20.28 8.62 -16.23
N PHE A 50 20.25 8.85 -14.91
CA PHE A 50 21.47 9.10 -14.13
C PHE A 50 22.42 7.90 -14.11
N GLU A 51 21.90 6.66 -14.12
CA GLU A 51 22.72 5.45 -14.28
C GLU A 51 23.39 5.35 -15.66
N SER A 52 22.77 5.92 -16.69
CA SER A 52 23.23 5.84 -18.08
C SER A 52 24.19 6.97 -18.46
N MET A 53 24.23 8.06 -17.69
CA MET A 53 25.05 9.24 -17.98
C MET A 53 26.47 9.12 -17.40
N ASP A 54 27.46 9.68 -18.11
CA ASP A 54 28.80 9.88 -17.56
C ASP A 54 28.75 10.93 -16.45
N GLN A 55 29.47 10.71 -15.34
CA GLN A 55 29.40 11.53 -14.12
C GLN A 55 29.90 12.98 -14.34
N GLU A 56 30.62 13.21 -15.44
CA GLU A 56 31.18 14.51 -15.83
C GLU A 56 30.21 15.34 -16.70
N LEU A 57 29.05 14.79 -17.08
CA LEU A 57 28.04 15.50 -17.87
C LEU A 57 27.14 16.38 -16.98
N PRO A 58 26.70 17.56 -17.47
CA PRO A 58 25.77 18.43 -16.75
C PRO A 58 24.41 17.75 -16.55
N LEU A 59 23.62 18.26 -15.60
CA LEU A 59 22.25 17.79 -15.36
C LEU A 59 21.42 17.77 -16.66
N PRO A 60 20.50 16.79 -16.82
CA PRO A 60 19.69 16.65 -18.03
C PRO A 60 18.91 17.90 -18.43
N ASP A 61 18.51 18.71 -17.44
CA ASP A 61 17.77 19.95 -17.65
C ASP A 61 18.22 21.06 -16.71
N MET A 62 18.82 22.10 -17.29
CA MET A 62 19.29 23.28 -16.55
C MET A 62 18.24 24.40 -16.46
N ALA A 63 17.01 24.19 -16.95
CA ALA A 63 15.96 25.21 -17.02
C ALA A 63 16.43 26.53 -17.69
N MET A 64 17.22 26.40 -18.76
CA MET A 64 17.72 27.52 -19.56
C MET A 64 16.96 27.60 -20.89
N PRO A 65 16.74 28.80 -21.46
CA PRO A 65 16.00 28.95 -22.69
C PRO A 65 16.80 28.39 -23.87
N LYS A 66 16.11 27.72 -24.80
CA LYS A 66 16.70 27.20 -26.03
C LYS A 66 15.95 27.78 -27.23
N PRO A 67 16.67 28.29 -28.25
CA PRO A 67 16.02 28.91 -29.41
C PRO A 67 15.44 27.88 -30.40
N ASN A 68 15.88 26.62 -30.32
CA ASN A 68 15.58 25.54 -31.25
C ASN A 68 15.47 24.20 -30.51
N GLY A 69 14.90 23.20 -31.17
CA GLY A 69 14.89 21.83 -30.73
C GLY A 69 16.22 21.10 -31.01
N GLU A 70 16.61 20.20 -30.13
CA GLU A 70 17.74 19.27 -30.31
C GLU A 70 17.39 17.84 -29.92
N PHE A 71 18.04 16.87 -30.54
CA PHE A 71 17.99 15.49 -30.07
C PHE A 71 19.35 15.01 -29.57
N LEU A 72 19.34 14.12 -28.59
CA LEU A 72 20.52 13.51 -27.96
C LEU A 72 20.34 12.00 -27.88
N VAL A 73 21.44 11.26 -27.86
CA VAL A 73 21.43 9.81 -27.60
C VAL A 73 22.57 9.44 -26.67
N THR A 74 22.26 8.67 -25.64
CA THR A 74 23.24 8.09 -24.72
C THR A 74 23.13 6.57 -24.76
N GLY A 75 24.24 5.89 -25.02
CA GLY A 75 24.31 4.44 -25.02
C GLY A 75 25.49 3.91 -25.83
N SER A 76 25.51 2.60 -26.00
CA SER A 76 26.57 1.88 -26.73
C SER A 76 26.10 1.40 -28.11
N TYR A 77 27.03 1.26 -29.05
CA TYR A 77 26.82 0.42 -30.22
C TYR A 77 26.80 -1.05 -29.80
N HIS A 78 25.89 -1.82 -30.36
CA HIS A 78 25.80 -3.27 -30.16
C HIS A 78 25.85 -4.00 -31.49
N ALA A 79 26.76 -4.96 -31.60
CA ALA A 79 26.94 -5.74 -32.81
C ALA A 79 25.72 -6.66 -33.07
N PRO A 80 25.24 -6.76 -34.33
CA PRO A 80 24.12 -7.65 -34.67
C PRO A 80 24.37 -9.11 -34.23
N ASP A 81 23.31 -9.77 -33.75
CA ASP A 81 23.33 -11.15 -33.25
C ASP A 81 24.35 -11.43 -32.14
N LYS A 82 24.83 -10.38 -31.44
CA LYS A 82 25.91 -10.45 -30.44
C LYS A 82 27.21 -11.09 -30.99
N ARG A 83 27.39 -11.07 -32.31
CA ARG A 83 28.59 -11.60 -32.98
C ARG A 83 29.66 -10.52 -33.00
N ALA A 84 30.90 -10.89 -32.67
CA ALA A 84 32.01 -9.95 -32.71
C ALA A 84 32.24 -9.44 -34.15
N VAL A 85 32.19 -8.12 -34.32
CA VAL A 85 32.46 -7.43 -35.59
C VAL A 85 33.69 -6.54 -35.44
N THR A 86 34.37 -6.23 -36.54
CA THR A 86 35.48 -5.26 -36.54
C THR A 86 35.01 -3.82 -36.75
N GLY A 87 33.77 -3.64 -37.20
CA GLY A 87 33.13 -2.34 -37.29
C GLY A 87 31.67 -2.44 -37.72
N GLY A 88 30.96 -1.33 -37.60
CA GLY A 88 29.55 -1.22 -37.94
C GLY A 88 29.08 0.23 -37.97
N GLU A 89 27.77 0.41 -38.12
CA GLU A 89 27.15 1.73 -38.21
C GLU A 89 26.05 1.84 -37.15
N ALA A 90 26.10 2.93 -36.37
CA ALA A 90 25.00 3.39 -35.53
C ALA A 90 24.30 4.55 -36.25
N THR A 91 22.98 4.45 -36.45
CA THR A 91 22.20 5.47 -37.14
C THR A 91 21.00 5.85 -36.31
N VAL A 92 20.79 7.15 -36.13
CA VAL A 92 19.62 7.71 -35.44
C VAL A 92 18.92 8.64 -36.39
N SER A 93 17.61 8.43 -36.58
CA SER A 93 16.73 9.32 -37.32
C SER A 93 15.57 9.76 -36.43
N ILE A 94 15.21 11.03 -36.51
CA ILE A 94 14.02 11.60 -35.87
C ILE A 94 13.41 12.66 -36.78
N GLY A 95 12.13 12.48 -37.13
CA GLY A 95 11.46 13.34 -38.11
C GLY A 95 12.22 13.39 -39.44
N ASN A 96 12.70 14.57 -39.82
CA ASN A 96 13.49 14.79 -41.04
C ASN A 96 15.02 14.82 -40.81
N LYS A 97 15.48 14.61 -39.57
CA LYS A 97 16.90 14.57 -39.22
C LYS A 97 17.39 13.13 -39.15
N GLN A 98 18.61 12.92 -39.61
CA GLN A 98 19.31 11.64 -39.51
C GLN A 98 20.81 11.89 -39.32
N LYS A 99 21.41 11.13 -38.41
CA LYS A 99 22.85 11.12 -38.17
C LYS A 99 23.35 9.68 -38.07
N SER A 100 24.45 9.41 -38.76
CA SER A 100 25.14 8.11 -38.76
C SER A 100 26.56 8.27 -38.22
N LEU A 101 27.00 7.28 -37.45
CA LEU A 101 28.36 7.15 -36.94
C LEU A 101 28.93 5.80 -37.35
N TYR A 102 30.17 5.79 -37.84
CA TYR A 102 30.93 4.57 -38.04
C TYR A 102 31.67 4.20 -36.77
N ILE A 103 31.49 2.95 -36.36
CA ILE A 103 32.03 2.39 -35.15
C ILE A 103 33.07 1.35 -35.54
N PHE A 104 34.28 1.50 -35.05
CA PHE A 104 35.39 0.59 -35.28
C PHE A 104 35.85 -0.01 -33.96
N GLY A 105 36.38 -1.22 -34.01
CA GLY A 105 37.16 -1.73 -32.89
C GLY A 105 38.45 -0.93 -32.72
N PRO A 106 39.13 -1.05 -31.56
CA PRO A 106 40.41 -0.42 -31.31
C PRO A 106 41.41 -0.60 -32.48
N ARG A 107 42.05 0.50 -32.87
CA ARG A 107 43.01 0.57 -33.98
C ARG A 107 44.22 1.42 -33.60
N LYS A 108 45.32 1.20 -34.31
CA LYS A 108 46.56 1.98 -34.18
C LYS A 108 47.19 2.25 -35.54
N TRP A 109 48.10 3.22 -35.59
CA TRP A 109 48.88 3.47 -36.80
C TRP A 109 49.89 2.34 -37.03
N GLN A 110 49.90 1.79 -38.25
CA GLN A 110 50.88 0.81 -38.72
C GLN A 110 51.42 1.25 -40.09
N SER A 111 52.71 1.61 -40.14
CA SER A 111 53.37 2.09 -41.37
C SER A 111 52.63 3.25 -42.06
N GLY A 112 52.10 4.19 -41.27
CA GLY A 112 51.38 5.37 -41.76
C GLY A 112 49.96 5.12 -42.26
N ARG A 113 49.39 3.94 -42.01
CA ARG A 113 47.98 3.59 -42.30
C ARG A 113 47.28 3.05 -41.04
N PRO A 114 45.95 3.13 -40.93
CA PRO A 114 45.22 2.46 -39.86
C PRO A 114 45.42 0.94 -39.89
N SER A 115 45.61 0.31 -38.73
CA SER A 115 45.58 -1.15 -38.60
C SER A 115 44.18 -1.71 -38.85
N ASN A 116 44.08 -3.02 -39.07
CA ASN A 116 42.79 -3.70 -39.00
C ASN A 116 42.17 -3.50 -37.60
N PRO A 117 40.87 -3.18 -37.49
CA PRO A 117 40.22 -3.06 -36.19
C PRO A 117 40.11 -4.40 -35.47
N THR A 118 40.28 -4.39 -34.15
CA THR A 118 40.06 -5.60 -33.33
C THR A 118 38.56 -5.91 -33.20
N PRO A 119 38.13 -7.19 -33.25
CA PRO A 119 36.73 -7.54 -33.06
C PRO A 119 36.18 -7.11 -31.70
N PHE A 120 34.92 -6.66 -31.67
CA PHE A 120 34.19 -6.26 -30.47
C PHE A 120 32.69 -6.59 -30.61
N THR A 121 31.99 -6.73 -29.49
CA THR A 121 30.54 -6.99 -29.47
C THR A 121 29.73 -5.78 -29.03
N SER A 122 30.33 -4.87 -28.27
CA SER A 122 29.74 -3.60 -27.85
C SER A 122 30.82 -2.51 -27.76
N MET A 123 30.47 -1.27 -28.08
CA MET A 123 31.36 -0.10 -28.02
C MET A 123 30.59 1.13 -27.53
N PRO A 124 30.93 1.70 -26.36
CA PRO A 124 30.30 2.91 -25.86
C PRO A 124 30.46 4.07 -26.85
N ILE A 125 29.34 4.74 -27.20
CA ILE A 125 29.36 5.91 -28.09
C ILE A 125 29.51 7.17 -27.23
N ASN A 126 30.75 7.60 -26.99
CA ASN A 126 31.08 8.79 -26.20
C ASN A 126 32.29 9.54 -26.78
N TYR A 127 32.56 10.76 -26.30
CA TYR A 127 33.65 11.56 -26.84
C TYR A 127 35.05 11.04 -26.50
N LYS A 128 35.19 10.22 -25.45
CA LYS A 128 36.45 9.51 -25.10
C LYS A 128 36.90 8.55 -26.21
N ASN A 129 35.94 7.96 -26.93
CA ASN A 129 36.18 7.07 -28.07
C ASN A 129 36.19 7.78 -29.44
N ALA A 130 35.90 9.08 -29.48
CA ALA A 130 35.90 9.90 -30.70
C ALA A 130 37.24 10.59 -30.93
N PHE A 131 37.44 11.19 -32.12
CA PHE A 131 38.68 11.89 -32.44
C PHE A 131 38.95 13.02 -31.43
N GLY A 132 40.17 13.04 -30.86
CA GLY A 132 40.58 14.03 -29.88
C GLY A 132 41.90 13.66 -29.21
N GLY A 133 42.18 14.27 -28.06
CA GLY A 133 43.37 14.04 -27.25
C GLY A 133 43.75 15.30 -26.47
N MET A 134 44.60 15.17 -25.45
CA MET A 134 44.90 16.25 -24.48
C MET A 134 45.30 17.60 -25.12
N GLU A 135 45.95 17.57 -26.28
CA GLU A 135 46.39 18.75 -27.04
C GLU A 135 45.37 19.23 -28.10
N TYR A 136 44.19 18.63 -28.17
CA TYR A 136 43.11 18.96 -29.10
C TYR A 136 41.93 19.59 -28.36
N ASP A 137 41.88 20.92 -28.38
CA ASP A 137 40.92 21.77 -27.66
C ASP A 137 39.45 21.43 -27.89
N ARG A 138 39.09 20.91 -29.06
CA ARG A 138 37.71 20.52 -29.40
C ARG A 138 37.25 19.22 -28.74
N ASN A 139 38.17 18.36 -28.31
CA ASN A 139 37.86 17.15 -27.55
C ASN A 139 39.10 16.65 -26.78
N PRO A 140 39.44 17.28 -25.64
CA PRO A 140 40.65 16.95 -24.88
C PRO A 140 40.67 15.52 -24.33
N GLU A 141 39.50 14.92 -24.11
CA GLU A 141 39.33 13.57 -23.57
C GLU A 141 39.29 12.48 -24.65
N GLY A 142 39.25 12.88 -25.92
CA GLY A 142 39.20 11.95 -27.05
C GLY A 142 40.52 11.25 -27.33
N ILE A 143 40.53 10.50 -28.43
CA ILE A 143 41.64 9.64 -28.82
C ILE A 143 42.06 9.89 -30.28
N GLY A 144 43.35 9.73 -30.57
CA GLY A 144 43.91 9.74 -31.93
C GLY A 144 44.67 10.98 -32.37
N PHE A 145 44.58 12.10 -31.66
CA PHE A 145 45.45 13.27 -31.88
C PHE A 145 46.80 13.04 -31.17
N ASN A 146 47.89 12.90 -31.94
CA ASN A 146 49.24 12.63 -31.44
C ASN A 146 49.40 11.37 -30.53
N ASP A 147 48.41 10.47 -30.52
CA ASP A 147 48.30 9.38 -29.53
C ASP A 147 48.72 7.98 -30.07
N GLY A 148 49.07 7.87 -31.36
CA GLY A 148 49.45 6.59 -32.00
C GLY A 148 48.29 5.58 -32.17
N LEU A 149 47.19 5.76 -31.43
CA LEU A 149 45.91 5.08 -31.55
C LEU A 149 44.99 5.82 -32.54
N LEU A 150 43.86 5.21 -32.90
CA LEU A 150 42.81 5.83 -33.72
C LEU A 150 41.47 5.81 -32.98
N PRO A 151 40.57 6.77 -33.27
CA PRO A 151 39.23 6.78 -32.72
C PRO A 151 38.43 5.53 -33.09
N CYS A 152 37.58 5.11 -32.17
CA CYS A 152 36.60 4.05 -32.40
C CYS A 152 35.31 4.61 -32.97
N ILE A 153 35.05 5.91 -32.85
CA ILE A 153 33.85 6.58 -33.37
C ILE A 153 34.26 7.66 -34.35
N GLU A 154 33.76 7.54 -35.59
CA GLU A 154 34.05 8.49 -36.67
C GLU A 154 32.79 8.87 -37.43
N HIS A 155 32.78 10.08 -37.98
CA HIS A 155 31.71 10.51 -38.88
C HIS A 155 31.95 9.92 -40.29
N PRO A 156 30.95 9.30 -40.96
CA PRO A 156 31.15 8.60 -42.24
C PRO A 156 31.76 9.44 -43.37
N ARG A 157 31.56 10.76 -43.34
CA ARG A 157 32.11 11.68 -44.34
C ARG A 157 33.57 12.08 -44.11
N ASN A 158 34.09 11.89 -42.90
CA ASN A 158 35.38 12.44 -42.47
C ASN A 158 36.21 11.37 -41.73
N LEU A 159 36.48 10.25 -42.41
CA LEU A 159 37.25 9.16 -41.81
C LEU A 159 38.73 9.52 -41.62
N VAL A 160 39.34 9.02 -40.54
CA VAL A 160 40.77 9.19 -40.24
C VAL A 160 41.57 8.15 -41.01
N ILE A 161 42.14 8.54 -42.13
CA ILE A 161 42.96 7.68 -43.01
C ILE A 161 44.43 8.09 -43.04
N SER A 162 44.75 9.29 -42.55
CA SER A 162 46.09 9.88 -42.43
C SER A 162 46.28 10.57 -41.08
N GLN A 163 47.49 10.56 -40.54
CA GLN A 163 47.85 11.28 -39.29
C GLN A 163 47.70 12.80 -39.38
N LYS A 164 47.52 13.34 -40.60
CA LYS A 164 47.25 14.76 -40.83
C LYS A 164 45.76 15.11 -40.72
N ASP A 165 44.89 14.11 -40.74
CA ASP A 165 43.44 14.33 -40.67
C ASP A 165 43.08 14.83 -39.27
N LYS A 166 42.23 15.86 -39.21
CA LYS A 166 41.75 16.46 -37.97
C LYS A 166 40.23 16.64 -38.06
N PRO A 167 39.45 15.55 -38.09
CA PRO A 167 38.00 15.65 -38.18
C PRO A 167 37.41 16.25 -36.91
N GLU A 168 36.15 16.68 -37.01
CA GLU A 168 35.36 17.03 -35.82
C GLU A 168 35.08 15.76 -34.99
N PRO A 169 35.14 15.87 -33.64
CA PRO A 169 34.73 14.79 -32.75
C PRO A 169 33.28 14.38 -33.05
N ALA A 170 33.07 13.10 -33.32
CA ALA A 170 31.77 12.56 -33.70
C ALA A 170 31.11 11.85 -32.51
N GLY A 171 29.82 12.13 -32.25
CA GLY A 171 29.07 11.55 -31.14
C GLY A 171 27.60 11.95 -31.17
N PHE A 172 26.79 11.36 -30.29
CA PHE A 172 25.37 11.73 -30.10
C PHE A 172 25.10 12.46 -28.78
N SER A 173 26.01 12.37 -27.82
CA SER A 173 25.85 12.84 -26.44
C SER A 173 26.12 14.34 -26.30
N PRO A 174 25.75 14.96 -25.17
CA PRO A 174 25.98 16.38 -24.92
C PRO A 174 27.45 16.78 -25.00
N LEU A 175 27.72 17.95 -25.57
CA LEU A 175 29.02 18.60 -25.56
C LEU A 175 29.23 19.34 -24.24
N HIS A 176 30.40 19.15 -23.63
CA HIS A 176 30.79 19.83 -22.40
C HIS A 176 30.78 21.37 -22.61
N PRO A 177 30.26 22.17 -21.66
CA PRO A 177 30.04 23.61 -21.84
C PRO A 177 31.31 24.41 -22.15
N MET A 178 32.46 23.95 -21.66
CA MET A 178 33.75 24.63 -21.86
C MET A 178 34.42 24.33 -23.22
N LEU A 179 33.83 23.48 -24.07
CA LEU A 179 34.41 23.18 -25.38
C LEU A 179 34.22 24.36 -26.35
N PRO A 180 35.20 24.64 -27.24
CA PRO A 180 35.11 25.71 -28.25
C PRO A 180 33.82 25.69 -29.07
N GLN A 181 33.28 24.50 -29.33
CA GLN A 181 32.02 24.29 -30.06
C GLN A 181 30.82 24.99 -29.40
N ARG A 182 30.82 25.11 -28.06
CA ARG A 182 29.79 25.79 -27.29
C ARG A 182 30.22 27.20 -26.87
N MET A 183 31.46 27.36 -26.42
CA MET A 183 32.02 28.64 -25.95
C MET A 183 31.90 29.78 -26.97
N LYS A 184 31.88 29.46 -28.27
CA LYS A 184 31.64 30.45 -29.35
C LYS A 184 30.30 31.20 -29.23
N TYR A 185 29.33 30.68 -28.45
CA TYR A 185 28.02 31.28 -28.21
C TYR A 185 27.89 31.97 -26.85
N GLN A 186 28.90 31.86 -25.98
CA GLN A 186 28.80 32.30 -24.58
C GLN A 186 28.70 33.84 -24.45
N GLY A 187 29.15 34.59 -25.46
CA GLY A 187 29.25 36.06 -25.41
C GLY A 187 30.56 36.54 -24.74
N THR A 188 30.76 37.85 -24.71
CA THR A 188 32.02 38.47 -24.28
C THR A 188 31.93 38.97 -22.83
N TYR A 189 32.75 38.38 -21.93
CA TYR A 189 32.79 38.72 -20.50
C TYR A 189 33.94 39.70 -20.16
N ASP A 190 33.85 40.93 -20.64
CA ASP A 190 34.85 41.99 -20.43
C ASP A 190 34.47 43.00 -19.33
N SER A 191 35.16 44.14 -19.23
CA SER A 191 34.78 45.22 -18.31
C SER A 191 33.41 45.84 -18.61
N THR A 192 32.97 45.82 -19.87
CA THR A 192 31.66 46.32 -20.29
C THR A 192 30.55 45.42 -19.76
N TYR A 193 30.72 44.10 -19.88
CA TYR A 193 29.85 43.11 -19.25
C TYR A 193 29.70 43.35 -17.75
N ARG A 194 30.83 43.41 -17.03
CA ARG A 194 30.85 43.57 -15.56
C ARG A 194 30.16 44.83 -15.07
N THR A 195 30.15 45.90 -15.87
CA THR A 195 29.59 47.19 -15.47
C THR A 195 28.14 47.40 -15.90
N LYS A 196 27.69 46.74 -16.98
CA LYS A 196 26.37 47.01 -17.59
C LYS A 196 25.41 45.82 -17.56
N PHE A 197 25.90 44.60 -17.71
CA PHE A 197 25.07 43.43 -18.01
C PHE A 197 25.07 42.38 -16.89
N PHE A 198 26.10 42.38 -16.04
CA PHE A 198 26.17 41.55 -14.84
C PHE A 198 25.03 41.87 -13.84
N PRO A 199 24.36 40.85 -13.23
CA PRO A 199 24.65 39.41 -13.24
C PRO A 199 23.97 38.62 -14.37
N GLY A 200 23.30 39.30 -15.31
CA GLY A 200 22.71 38.70 -16.50
C GLY A 200 23.76 38.21 -17.51
N TYR A 201 23.33 37.94 -18.74
CA TYR A 201 24.24 37.53 -19.82
C TYR A 201 24.76 38.73 -20.62
N PRO A 202 25.96 38.61 -21.24
CA PRO A 202 26.46 39.61 -22.19
C PRO A 202 25.45 39.96 -23.28
N ASP A 203 25.55 41.17 -23.82
CA ASP A 203 24.67 41.64 -24.90
C ASP A 203 24.80 40.79 -26.18
N ASP A 204 26.01 40.27 -26.42
CA ASP A 204 26.34 39.37 -27.53
C ASP A 204 26.19 37.88 -27.17
N HIS A 205 25.55 37.56 -26.03
CA HIS A 205 25.25 36.18 -25.68
C HIS A 205 24.27 35.57 -26.69
N ASP A 206 24.60 34.37 -27.15
CA ASP A 206 23.78 33.61 -28.07
C ASP A 206 23.18 32.41 -27.34
N TRP A 207 21.85 32.39 -27.22
CA TRP A 207 21.12 31.35 -26.52
C TRP A 207 21.32 29.93 -27.08
N ARG A 208 21.89 29.81 -28.30
CA ARG A 208 22.38 28.51 -28.82
C ARG A 208 23.46 27.89 -27.94
N TYR A 209 24.09 28.64 -27.03
CA TYR A 209 24.98 28.12 -25.99
C TYR A 209 24.37 26.98 -25.17
N PHE A 210 23.05 27.02 -24.94
CA PHE A 210 22.33 26.01 -24.15
C PHE A 210 21.85 24.81 -24.97
N LEU A 211 21.99 24.83 -26.29
CA LEU A 211 21.88 23.62 -27.10
C LEU A 211 23.13 22.77 -26.82
N CYS A 212 22.90 21.66 -26.13
CA CYS A 212 23.97 20.80 -25.65
C CYS A 212 24.39 19.76 -26.70
N ALA A 213 23.53 19.45 -27.67
CA ALA A 213 23.85 18.57 -28.79
C ALA A 213 24.78 19.26 -29.80
N PRO A 214 25.56 18.50 -30.58
CA PRO A 214 26.21 19.00 -31.78
C PRO A 214 25.22 19.65 -32.77
N ASP A 215 25.68 20.61 -33.57
CA ASP A 215 24.81 21.42 -34.44
C ASP A 215 24.10 20.64 -35.55
N ASP A 216 24.64 19.49 -35.95
CA ASP A 216 23.99 18.54 -36.87
C ASP A 216 22.80 17.79 -36.25
N GLN A 217 22.57 17.90 -34.94
CA GLN A 217 21.43 17.34 -34.20
C GLN A 217 20.34 18.37 -33.85
N TRP A 218 20.48 19.62 -34.31
CA TRP A 218 19.49 20.67 -34.12
C TRP A 218 18.41 20.64 -35.22
N ILE A 219 17.18 21.00 -34.86
CA ILE A 219 16.07 21.20 -35.79
C ILE A 219 15.70 22.69 -35.92
N ASP A 220 15.03 23.02 -37.03
CA ASP A 220 14.41 24.33 -37.19
C ASP A 220 13.06 24.33 -36.44
N GLY A 221 12.92 25.21 -35.45
CA GLY A 221 11.75 25.23 -34.57
C GLY A 221 11.83 24.17 -33.46
N TYR A 222 10.68 23.63 -33.06
CA TYR A 222 10.52 22.72 -31.92
C TYR A 222 9.84 21.42 -32.33
N PHE A 223 9.97 20.39 -31.51
CA PHE A 223 9.33 19.11 -31.73
C PHE A 223 7.83 19.17 -31.47
N ASN A 224 7.10 18.32 -32.19
CA ASN A 224 5.69 18.11 -32.05
C ASN A 224 5.35 17.00 -31.06
N GLY A 225 6.30 16.14 -30.69
CA GLY A 225 6.10 15.02 -29.78
C GLY A 225 5.50 13.78 -30.45
N ASN A 226 5.27 13.79 -31.76
CA ASN A 226 4.77 12.67 -32.56
C ASN A 226 5.74 12.27 -33.69
N GLU A 227 7.00 12.63 -33.57
CA GLU A 227 8.04 12.31 -34.54
C GLU A 227 8.20 10.81 -34.69
N LEU A 228 8.34 10.38 -35.94
CA LEU A 228 8.87 9.05 -36.25
C LEU A 228 10.35 9.01 -35.91
N PHE A 229 10.79 7.94 -35.26
CA PHE A 229 12.19 7.72 -34.94
C PHE A 229 12.66 6.32 -35.34
N SER A 230 13.96 6.21 -35.65
CA SER A 230 14.65 4.93 -35.78
C SER A 230 16.06 5.01 -35.24
N ILE A 231 16.47 4.02 -34.46
CA ILE A 231 17.77 3.89 -33.81
C ILE A 231 18.32 2.51 -34.16
N ASN A 232 19.43 2.49 -34.89
CA ASN A 232 20.06 1.29 -35.42
C ASN A 232 21.29 0.92 -34.58
N ASN A 233 21.36 -0.34 -34.18
CA ASN A 233 22.47 -0.98 -33.47
C ASN A 233 22.87 -0.31 -32.14
N MET A 234 21.90 0.20 -31.37
CA MET A 234 22.17 0.77 -30.03
C MET A 234 21.39 0.12 -28.88
N HIS A 235 20.75 -1.03 -29.12
CA HIS A 235 20.14 -1.88 -28.10
C HIS A 235 20.74 -3.29 -28.20
N PRO A 236 21.04 -3.98 -27.08
CA PRO A 236 21.69 -5.29 -27.09
C PRO A 236 20.92 -6.39 -27.84
N ASP A 237 19.59 -6.31 -27.83
CA ASP A 237 18.71 -7.34 -28.41
C ASP A 237 17.82 -6.83 -29.56
N ILE A 238 17.81 -5.53 -29.85
CA ILE A 238 16.90 -4.92 -30.83
C ILE A 238 17.77 -4.14 -31.83
N PRO A 239 18.18 -4.78 -32.93
CA PRO A 239 19.08 -4.15 -33.90
C PRO A 239 18.49 -2.88 -34.53
N LEU A 240 17.18 -2.82 -34.73
CA LEU A 240 16.50 -1.63 -35.24
C LEU A 240 15.32 -1.28 -34.32
N LEU A 241 15.54 -0.34 -33.42
CA LEU A 241 14.49 0.24 -32.59
C LEU A 241 13.81 1.35 -33.39
N LYS A 242 12.54 1.14 -33.79
CA LYS A 242 11.77 2.12 -34.56
C LYS A 242 10.41 2.32 -33.92
N GLY A 243 9.91 3.55 -33.98
CA GLY A 243 8.61 3.87 -33.41
C GLY A 243 8.15 5.28 -33.78
N GLN A 244 7.06 5.69 -33.16
CA GLN A 244 6.55 7.04 -33.19
C GLN A 244 6.40 7.51 -31.75
N LEU A 245 6.81 8.75 -31.46
CA LEU A 245 6.50 9.34 -30.16
C LEU A 245 4.98 9.53 -30.01
N PRO A 246 4.44 9.44 -28.77
CA PRO A 246 3.00 9.33 -28.52
C PRO A 246 2.18 10.61 -28.79
N GLY A 247 2.82 11.73 -29.14
CA GLY A 247 2.14 13.02 -29.30
C GLY A 247 1.80 13.71 -27.98
N LEU A 248 2.52 13.38 -26.90
CA LEU A 248 2.35 14.01 -25.59
C LEU A 248 2.99 15.40 -25.57
N TYR A 249 2.29 16.36 -24.96
CA TYR A 249 2.81 17.70 -24.73
C TYR A 249 2.49 18.23 -23.34
N ALA A 250 3.48 18.86 -22.69
CA ALA A 250 3.29 19.48 -21.39
C ALA A 250 2.66 20.87 -21.52
N ARG A 251 1.84 21.22 -20.53
CA ARG A 251 1.21 22.53 -20.36
C ARG A 251 1.56 23.08 -18.99
N CYS A 252 1.73 24.39 -18.90
CA CYS A 252 2.01 25.08 -17.64
C CYS A 252 1.04 26.25 -17.49
N PHE A 253 0.42 26.35 -16.33
CA PHE A 253 -0.43 27.49 -15.96
C PHE A 253 0.16 28.20 -14.75
N VAL A 254 -0.05 29.50 -14.68
CA VAL A 254 0.60 30.40 -13.75
C VAL A 254 -0.46 31.22 -13.04
N ASN A 255 -0.45 31.21 -11.71
CA ASN A 255 -1.13 32.22 -10.90
C ASN A 255 -0.15 33.36 -10.60
N HIS A 256 -0.39 34.50 -11.22
CA HIS A 256 0.41 35.71 -11.11
C HIS A 256 -0.34 36.78 -10.31
N ASN A 257 0.15 37.08 -9.10
CA ASN A 257 -0.38 38.07 -8.18
C ASN A 257 0.18 39.45 -8.52
N LYS A 258 -0.61 40.29 -9.20
CA LYS A 258 -0.21 41.64 -9.61
C LYS A 258 -1.18 42.68 -9.06
N ALA A 259 -0.66 43.67 -8.35
CA ALA A 259 -1.42 44.79 -7.77
C ALA A 259 -2.65 44.37 -6.93
N GLY A 260 -2.54 43.25 -6.20
CA GLY A 260 -3.62 42.73 -5.34
C GLY A 260 -4.63 41.81 -6.03
N ASN A 261 -4.52 41.59 -7.35
CA ASN A 261 -5.35 40.64 -8.11
C ASN A 261 -4.53 39.42 -8.53
N THR A 262 -5.12 38.23 -8.43
CA THR A 262 -4.52 36.99 -8.96
C THR A 262 -4.98 36.80 -10.41
N ILE A 263 -4.03 36.75 -11.34
CA ILE A 263 -4.27 36.50 -12.75
C ILE A 263 -3.83 35.07 -13.05
N PHE A 264 -4.78 34.22 -13.46
CA PHE A 264 -4.48 32.88 -13.96
C PHE A 264 -4.26 32.93 -15.47
N GLY A 265 -3.17 32.35 -15.96
CA GLY A 265 -2.86 32.31 -17.39
C GLY A 265 -1.99 31.12 -17.77
N GLU A 266 -2.00 30.75 -19.04
CA GLU A 266 -1.13 29.69 -19.56
C GLU A 266 0.24 30.27 -19.94
N LEU A 267 1.30 29.57 -19.53
CA LEU A 267 2.66 29.74 -20.01
C LEU A 267 2.92 28.68 -21.11
N PRO A 268 2.96 29.07 -22.39
CA PRO A 268 3.20 28.12 -23.48
C PRO A 268 4.57 27.46 -23.32
N LEU A 269 4.60 26.13 -23.43
CA LEU A 269 5.84 25.34 -23.41
C LEU A 269 6.14 24.78 -24.80
N ASN A 270 7.40 24.82 -25.21
CA ASN A 270 7.88 24.24 -26.46
C ASN A 270 8.73 22.99 -26.17
N MET A 271 8.48 21.87 -26.87
CA MET A 271 9.35 20.69 -26.77
C MET A 271 10.66 20.93 -27.53
N ASP A 272 11.72 21.23 -26.81
CA ASP A 272 13.00 21.65 -27.38
C ASP A 272 14.10 20.59 -27.21
N THR A 273 13.85 19.50 -26.49
CA THR A 273 14.85 18.45 -26.29
C THR A 273 14.19 17.08 -26.29
N ILE A 274 14.74 16.15 -27.08
CA ILE A 274 14.42 14.73 -27.03
C ILE A 274 15.72 13.96 -26.81
N TRP A 275 15.81 13.23 -25.70
CA TRP A 275 17.01 12.48 -25.35
C TRP A 275 16.69 10.99 -25.25
N PHE A 276 17.26 10.21 -26.16
CA PHE A 276 17.09 8.76 -26.21
C PHE A 276 18.12 8.02 -25.35
N PHE A 277 17.65 6.99 -24.65
CA PHE A 277 18.42 6.02 -23.88
C PHE A 277 18.04 4.63 -24.39
N PRO A 278 18.58 4.20 -25.55
CA PRO A 278 18.06 3.04 -26.27
C PRO A 278 18.16 1.75 -25.46
N GLU A 279 19.25 1.54 -24.72
CA GLU A 279 19.47 0.37 -23.85
C GLU A 279 18.45 0.24 -22.71
N LYS A 280 17.81 1.35 -22.32
CA LYS A 280 16.75 1.40 -21.30
C LYS A 280 15.35 1.47 -21.93
N LEU A 281 15.24 1.44 -23.27
CA LEU A 281 14.00 1.64 -24.02
C LEU A 281 13.25 2.91 -23.57
N LEU A 282 13.99 4.02 -23.39
CA LEU A 282 13.48 5.26 -22.81
C LEU A 282 13.80 6.47 -23.70
N ALA A 283 12.88 7.42 -23.77
CA ALA A 283 13.15 8.79 -24.23
C ALA A 283 12.71 9.81 -23.19
N MET A 284 13.58 10.76 -22.87
CA MET A 284 13.23 11.95 -22.10
C MET A 284 12.87 13.09 -23.05
N THR A 285 11.71 13.68 -22.88
CA THR A 285 11.28 14.87 -23.62
C THR A 285 11.23 16.05 -22.66
N ILE A 286 11.76 17.20 -23.07
CA ILE A 286 11.80 18.42 -22.25
C ILE A 286 11.07 19.53 -22.97
N PHE A 287 10.18 20.18 -22.22
CA PHE A 287 9.37 21.30 -22.67
C PHE A 287 9.78 22.55 -21.90
N ARG A 288 10.00 23.68 -22.57
CA ARG A 288 10.42 24.93 -21.92
C ARG A 288 9.54 26.10 -22.32
N GLY A 289 9.18 26.92 -21.34
CA GLY A 289 8.47 28.18 -21.50
C GLY A 289 9.17 29.29 -20.74
N VAL A 290 9.02 30.52 -21.24
CA VAL A 290 9.68 31.71 -20.68
C VAL A 290 8.64 32.81 -20.54
N MET A 291 8.59 33.44 -19.37
CA MET A 291 7.78 34.64 -19.14
C MET A 291 8.57 35.72 -18.41
N GLU A 292 8.30 36.99 -18.73
CA GLU A 292 8.84 38.12 -17.98
C GLU A 292 8.19 38.19 -16.59
N VAL A 293 9.00 38.40 -15.55
CA VAL A 293 8.59 38.56 -14.16
C VAL A 293 9.15 39.87 -13.60
N GLU A 294 8.54 40.38 -12.53
CA GLU A 294 8.85 41.72 -12.01
C GLU A 294 10.17 41.76 -11.25
N ASP A 295 10.54 40.63 -10.68
CA ASP A 295 11.67 40.48 -9.81
C ASP A 295 12.37 39.15 -10.07
N ASP A 296 13.51 39.04 -9.42
CA ASP A 296 14.49 38.00 -9.66
C ASP A 296 14.19 36.69 -8.88
N GLU A 297 13.10 36.69 -8.12
CA GLU A 297 12.54 35.56 -7.37
C GLU A 297 11.26 35.03 -8.02
N ALA A 298 10.68 35.80 -8.95
CA ALA A 298 9.31 35.64 -9.40
C ALA A 298 8.33 35.63 -8.21
N ASP A 299 8.48 36.55 -7.25
CA ASP A 299 7.67 36.60 -6.02
C ASP A 299 6.18 36.79 -6.31
N THR A 300 5.87 37.50 -7.39
CA THR A 300 4.50 37.67 -7.87
C THR A 300 3.90 36.38 -8.41
N VAL A 301 4.68 35.34 -8.71
CA VAL A 301 4.17 34.03 -9.14
C VAL A 301 3.90 33.17 -7.90
N SER A 302 2.61 33.03 -7.57
CA SER A 302 2.20 32.24 -6.41
C SER A 302 2.21 30.75 -6.69
N HIS A 303 1.70 30.31 -7.85
CA HIS A 303 1.59 28.89 -8.21
C HIS A 303 1.93 28.65 -9.68
N LEU A 304 2.57 27.50 -9.94
CA LEU A 304 2.66 26.85 -11.23
C LEU A 304 1.83 25.56 -11.19
N LEU A 305 0.96 25.34 -12.17
CA LEU A 305 0.25 24.08 -12.40
C LEU A 305 0.75 23.47 -13.69
N LEU A 306 1.38 22.31 -13.61
CA LEU A 306 1.82 21.54 -14.76
C LEU A 306 0.88 20.36 -15.00
N ALA A 307 0.60 20.12 -16.27
CA ALA A 307 -0.17 19.00 -16.78
C ALA A 307 0.47 18.52 -18.08
N TYR A 308 0.06 17.35 -18.57
CA TYR A 308 0.35 16.96 -19.95
C TYR A 308 -0.89 16.39 -20.62
N GLU A 309 -0.95 16.55 -21.94
CA GLU A 309 -2.07 16.15 -22.77
C GLU A 309 -1.58 15.40 -24.01
N GLU A 310 -2.48 14.68 -24.66
CA GLU A 310 -2.25 14.10 -25.97
C GLU A 310 -2.71 15.05 -27.08
N LYS A 311 -1.90 15.21 -28.12
CA LYS A 311 -2.30 15.98 -29.32
C LYS A 311 -3.45 15.35 -30.12
N SER A 312 -3.70 14.06 -29.97
CA SER A 312 -4.86 13.36 -30.55
C SER A 312 -6.19 13.79 -29.92
N SER A 313 -6.14 14.34 -28.71
CA SER A 313 -7.33 14.74 -27.93
C SER A 313 -7.60 16.24 -28.06
N SER A 314 -8.86 16.63 -27.90
CA SER A 314 -9.24 18.05 -27.83
C SER A 314 -8.59 18.70 -26.61
N PRO A 315 -7.84 19.82 -26.75
CA PRO A 315 -7.17 20.43 -25.63
C PRO A 315 -8.14 20.88 -24.54
N ARG A 316 -7.83 20.61 -23.27
CA ARG A 316 -8.67 21.07 -22.16
C ARG A 316 -8.57 22.60 -22.03
N THR A 317 -9.63 23.25 -21.55
CA THR A 317 -9.66 24.73 -21.49
C THR A 317 -8.81 25.25 -20.33
N SER A 318 -8.37 26.52 -20.40
CA SER A 318 -7.68 27.14 -19.26
C SER A 318 -8.56 27.19 -18.00
N GLU A 319 -9.89 27.34 -18.15
CA GLU A 319 -10.83 27.34 -17.01
C GLU A 319 -10.89 25.98 -16.31
N TYR A 320 -10.76 24.88 -17.06
CA TYR A 320 -10.65 23.54 -16.48
C TYR A 320 -9.45 23.44 -15.54
N TYR A 321 -8.28 23.91 -16.00
CA TYR A 321 -7.05 23.89 -15.20
C TYR A 321 -7.07 24.90 -14.06
N LYS A 322 -7.74 26.03 -14.23
CA LYS A 322 -8.00 26.96 -13.14
C LYS A 322 -8.83 26.31 -12.04
N THR A 323 -9.90 25.59 -12.40
CA THR A 323 -10.71 24.81 -11.46
C THR A 323 -9.87 23.72 -10.77
N ALA A 324 -9.03 23.00 -11.53
CA ALA A 324 -8.12 21.99 -10.99
C ALA A 324 -7.10 22.57 -9.99
N LEU A 325 -6.61 23.79 -10.26
CA LEU A 325 -5.72 24.52 -9.36
C LEU A 325 -6.47 25.03 -8.12
N GLU A 326 -7.63 25.65 -8.30
CA GLU A 326 -8.47 26.15 -7.20
C GLU A 326 -8.90 25.03 -6.27
N ARG A 327 -9.24 23.83 -6.78
CA ARG A 327 -9.51 22.64 -5.97
C ARG A 327 -8.34 22.31 -5.05
N ARG A 328 -7.11 22.40 -5.56
CA ARG A 328 -5.89 22.12 -4.78
C ARG A 328 -5.53 23.23 -3.80
N ILE A 329 -5.77 24.49 -4.18
CA ILE A 329 -5.54 25.65 -3.31
C ILE A 329 -6.60 25.72 -2.20
N ASN A 330 -7.86 25.37 -2.47
CA ASN A 330 -8.98 25.61 -1.56
C ASN A 330 -9.43 24.36 -0.79
N SER A 331 -8.86 23.18 -1.05
CA SER A 331 -9.19 21.96 -0.31
C SER A 331 -8.55 21.94 1.09
N ASP A 332 -9.26 21.35 2.05
CA ASP A 332 -8.75 21.04 3.39
C ASP A 332 -7.72 19.87 3.37
N ASP A 333 -7.75 19.03 2.32
CA ASP A 333 -6.83 17.90 2.07
C ASP A 333 -6.00 18.12 0.79
N ARG A 334 -5.16 19.16 0.80
CA ARG A 334 -4.33 19.59 -0.35
C ARG A 334 -3.35 18.52 -0.84
N MET A 335 -2.85 17.65 0.04
CA MET A 335 -1.93 16.57 -0.33
C MET A 335 -2.54 15.56 -1.29
N LEU A 336 -3.73 15.07 -0.95
CA LEU A 336 -4.39 14.04 -1.72
C LEU A 336 -4.87 14.61 -3.05
N ASN A 337 -5.28 15.88 -3.10
CA ASN A 337 -5.55 16.57 -4.37
C ASN A 337 -4.27 16.79 -5.20
N ASN A 338 -3.10 16.95 -4.58
CA ASN A 338 -1.80 17.01 -5.27
C ASN A 338 -1.33 15.64 -5.77
N LEU A 339 -1.73 14.53 -5.13
CA LEU A 339 -1.46 13.16 -5.61
C LEU A 339 -2.52 12.67 -6.61
N ALA A 340 -3.75 13.16 -6.51
CA ALA A 340 -4.87 12.89 -7.39
C ALA A 340 -4.77 13.72 -8.68
N THR A 341 -3.78 13.39 -9.52
CA THR A 341 -3.48 14.18 -10.72
C THR A 341 -4.14 13.63 -11.98
N GLY A 342 -5.22 12.85 -11.86
CA GLY A 342 -6.00 12.36 -13.01
C GLY A 342 -6.50 13.50 -13.92
N ASP A 343 -6.82 14.64 -13.32
CA ASP A 343 -7.17 15.90 -14.00
C ASP A 343 -5.96 16.65 -14.61
N LEU A 344 -4.72 16.22 -14.34
CA LEU A 344 -3.49 16.82 -14.89
C LEU A 344 -2.79 15.90 -15.89
N VAL A 345 -3.36 14.73 -16.18
CA VAL A 345 -2.84 13.77 -17.17
C VAL A 345 -3.93 13.45 -18.22
N PRO A 346 -3.58 12.90 -19.39
CA PRO A 346 -4.56 12.50 -20.40
C PRO A 346 -5.53 11.45 -19.84
N GLU A 347 -6.76 11.46 -20.33
CA GLU A 347 -7.78 10.48 -19.92
C GLU A 347 -7.32 9.06 -20.28
N GLY A 348 -7.39 8.12 -19.33
CA GLY A 348 -6.89 6.75 -19.50
C GLY A 348 -5.40 6.53 -19.22
N HIS A 349 -4.60 7.59 -19.03
CA HIS A 349 -3.22 7.43 -18.54
C HIS A 349 -3.21 7.16 -17.04
N LYS A 350 -2.45 6.14 -16.62
CA LYS A 350 -2.32 5.76 -15.21
C LYS A 350 -1.92 6.96 -14.33
N SER A 351 -2.65 7.19 -13.24
CA SER A 351 -2.30 8.18 -12.23
C SER A 351 -0.98 7.84 -11.55
N PRO A 352 -0.30 8.82 -10.92
CA PRO A 352 0.83 8.56 -10.04
C PRO A 352 0.58 7.43 -9.03
N MET A 353 -0.59 7.42 -8.40
CA MET A 353 -0.99 6.37 -7.45
C MET A 353 -1.11 5.01 -8.14
N LYS A 354 -1.75 4.95 -9.32
CA LYS A 354 -1.86 3.72 -10.12
C LYS A 354 -0.49 3.20 -10.56
N VAL A 355 0.43 4.08 -10.99
CA VAL A 355 1.78 3.65 -11.41
C VAL A 355 2.64 3.25 -10.22
N LEU A 356 2.56 3.95 -9.08
CA LEU A 356 3.24 3.55 -7.84
C LEU A 356 2.75 2.17 -7.38
N ILE A 357 1.45 1.92 -7.46
CA ILE A 357 0.83 0.62 -7.14
C ILE A 357 1.23 -0.44 -8.17
N ASP A 358 1.18 -0.15 -9.47
CA ASP A 358 1.57 -1.11 -10.52
C ASP A 358 3.08 -1.43 -10.48
N THR A 359 3.93 -0.46 -10.15
CA THR A 359 5.38 -0.69 -10.00
C THR A 359 5.70 -1.44 -8.70
N ALA A 360 4.89 -1.22 -7.66
CA ALA A 360 4.88 -2.03 -6.45
C ALA A 360 4.37 -3.46 -6.70
N VAL A 361 3.70 -3.73 -7.83
CA VAL A 361 3.17 -5.04 -8.25
C VAL A 361 4.11 -5.79 -9.22
N THR A 362 5.01 -5.10 -9.95
CA THR A 362 5.94 -5.73 -10.92
C THR A 362 7.24 -6.28 -10.32
N THR A 363 7.50 -6.04 -9.04
CA THR A 363 8.56 -6.72 -8.29
C THR A 363 7.96 -7.97 -7.64
N GLU A 364 8.51 -9.14 -7.92
CA GLU A 364 8.00 -10.49 -7.56
C GLU A 364 7.88 -10.79 -6.04
N GLU A 365 7.92 -9.78 -5.17
CA GLU A 365 7.64 -9.91 -3.75
C GLU A 365 6.26 -9.29 -3.45
N LYS A 366 5.32 -10.14 -3.01
CA LYS A 366 3.96 -9.78 -2.59
C LYS A 366 4.01 -8.57 -1.64
N ASN A 367 3.69 -7.39 -2.16
CA ASN A 367 3.89 -6.14 -1.43
C ASN A 367 2.89 -5.99 -0.27
N GLU A 368 3.40 -5.93 0.95
CA GLU A 368 2.66 -5.91 2.22
C GLU A 368 1.70 -4.72 2.35
N LEU A 369 1.96 -3.61 1.66
CA LEU A 369 1.08 -2.44 1.67
C LEU A 369 -0.30 -2.76 1.08
N VAL A 370 -0.34 -3.50 -0.03
CA VAL A 370 -1.58 -3.93 -0.70
C VAL A 370 -2.28 -4.98 0.15
N LYS A 371 -1.52 -5.93 0.72
CA LYS A 371 -2.04 -6.90 1.70
C LYS A 371 -2.68 -6.20 2.90
N ASN A 372 -2.09 -5.13 3.42
CA ASN A 372 -2.62 -4.36 4.55
C ASN A 372 -3.87 -3.55 4.17
N ILE A 373 -3.93 -3.00 2.95
CA ILE A 373 -5.11 -2.29 2.43
C ILE A 373 -6.26 -3.27 2.16
N ASP A 374 -5.99 -4.38 1.46
CA ASP A 374 -6.98 -5.44 1.19
C ASP A 374 -7.48 -6.05 2.49
N THR A 375 -6.60 -6.31 3.45
CA THR A 375 -7.01 -6.81 4.76
C THR A 375 -7.87 -5.79 5.50
N LYS A 376 -7.58 -4.49 5.37
CA LYS A 376 -8.44 -3.43 5.92
C LYS A 376 -9.82 -3.41 5.26
N ILE A 377 -9.90 -3.61 3.94
CA ILE A 377 -11.17 -3.67 3.21
C ILE A 377 -11.97 -4.91 3.67
N THR A 378 -11.37 -6.09 3.66
CA THR A 378 -12.00 -7.33 4.14
C THR A 378 -12.41 -7.26 5.61
N MET A 379 -11.62 -6.60 6.47
CA MET A 379 -11.96 -6.33 7.86
C MET A 379 -13.23 -5.49 7.98
N LEU A 380 -13.38 -4.46 7.13
CA LEU A 380 -14.54 -3.57 7.16
C LEU A 380 -15.80 -4.26 6.64
N GLU A 381 -15.67 -5.09 5.60
CA GLU A 381 -16.75 -5.97 5.12
C GLU A 381 -17.21 -6.93 6.21
N LYS A 382 -16.27 -7.64 6.85
CA LYS A 382 -16.57 -8.59 7.92
C LYS A 382 -17.21 -7.92 9.13
N LYS A 383 -16.75 -6.71 9.51
CA LYS A 383 -17.32 -5.95 10.64
C LYS A 383 -18.74 -5.47 10.37
N ALA A 384 -19.07 -5.15 9.11
CA ALA A 384 -20.43 -4.85 8.70
C ALA A 384 -21.31 -6.09 8.79
N ASP A 385 -20.85 -7.23 8.26
CA ASP A 385 -21.56 -8.51 8.30
C ASP A 385 -21.76 -9.03 9.75
N GLU A 386 -20.75 -8.89 10.61
CA GLU A 386 -20.82 -9.26 12.03
C GLU A 386 -21.85 -8.41 12.78
N LYS A 387 -21.89 -7.09 12.58
CA LYS A 387 -22.93 -6.23 13.19
C LYS A 387 -24.34 -6.60 12.76
N ILE A 388 -24.50 -6.99 11.50
CA ILE A 388 -25.79 -7.43 10.94
C ILE A 388 -26.22 -8.74 11.61
N GLU A 389 -25.31 -9.71 11.67
CA GLU A 389 -25.56 -11.02 12.25
C GLU A 389 -25.78 -10.94 13.77
N GLU A 390 -25.01 -10.12 14.49
CA GLU A 390 -25.18 -9.84 15.91
C GLU A 390 -26.54 -9.21 16.21
N SER A 391 -27.00 -8.28 15.36
CA SER A 391 -28.33 -7.69 15.48
C SER A 391 -29.41 -8.76 15.28
N ILE A 392 -29.28 -9.61 14.26
CA ILE A 392 -30.21 -10.71 13.98
C ILE A 392 -30.26 -11.70 15.15
N GLN A 393 -29.11 -12.16 15.62
CA GLN A 393 -28.98 -13.13 16.71
C GLN A 393 -29.45 -12.58 18.06
N GLN A 394 -29.23 -11.29 18.33
CA GLN A 394 -29.75 -10.66 19.54
C GLN A 394 -31.28 -10.63 19.55
N ILE A 395 -31.88 -10.43 18.39
CA ILE A 395 -33.33 -10.49 18.23
C ILE A 395 -33.85 -11.93 18.31
N GLU A 396 -33.17 -12.90 17.69
CA GLU A 396 -33.52 -14.33 17.81
C GLU A 396 -33.38 -14.86 19.23
N LYS A 397 -32.35 -14.45 19.96
CA LYS A 397 -32.13 -14.83 21.36
C LYS A 397 -33.22 -14.27 22.26
N ASN A 398 -33.60 -13.02 22.08
CA ASN A 398 -34.72 -12.41 22.81
C ASN A 398 -36.07 -13.09 22.48
N ILE A 399 -36.20 -13.70 21.29
CA ILE A 399 -37.36 -14.52 20.89
C ILE A 399 -37.24 -15.96 21.44
N ALA A 400 -36.04 -16.52 21.55
CA ALA A 400 -35.81 -17.91 21.99
C ALA A 400 -35.83 -18.07 23.52
N GLU A 401 -35.40 -17.06 24.28
CA GLU A 401 -35.53 -16.99 25.74
C GLU A 401 -36.99 -16.84 26.21
N SER A 402 -37.94 -16.87 25.27
CA SER A 402 -39.36 -16.63 25.45
C SER A 402 -40.25 -17.89 25.38
N ASP A 403 -39.72 -19.11 25.19
CA ASP A 403 -40.54 -20.33 25.15
C ASP A 403 -40.13 -21.50 26.09
N LEU A 404 -41.19 -22.15 26.61
CA LEU A 404 -41.33 -23.07 27.73
C LEU A 404 -40.75 -24.50 27.54
N PRO A 405 -40.53 -25.28 28.63
CA PRO A 405 -40.15 -26.70 28.54
C PRO A 405 -41.32 -27.65 28.16
N ASP A 406 -41.01 -28.72 27.42
CA ASP A 406 -41.89 -29.76 26.87
C ASP A 406 -42.58 -30.68 27.93
N MET A 407 -43.76 -31.22 27.58
CA MET A 407 -44.57 -32.17 28.38
C MET A 407 -43.92 -33.57 28.58
N PRO A 408 -44.18 -34.29 29.69
CA PRO A 408 -43.83 -35.71 29.80
C PRO A 408 -44.89 -36.63 29.15
N ALA A 409 -44.40 -37.72 28.53
CA ALA A 409 -45.21 -38.72 27.82
C ALA A 409 -45.93 -39.70 28.79
N GLY A 410 -47.25 -39.85 28.63
CA GLY A 410 -48.06 -40.89 29.26
C GLY A 410 -48.05 -42.19 28.46
N ASN A 411 -47.95 -43.32 29.14
CA ASN A 411 -47.56 -44.64 28.63
C ASN A 411 -48.75 -45.52 28.15
N SER A 412 -48.45 -46.38 27.17
CA SER A 412 -49.05 -47.69 26.79
C SER A 412 -50.42 -47.84 26.09
N SER A 413 -50.37 -48.54 24.93
CA SER A 413 -51.46 -49.19 24.18
C SER A 413 -52.01 -50.46 24.88
N PRO A 414 -53.13 -51.08 24.42
CA PRO A 414 -52.99 -52.19 23.43
C PRO A 414 -54.15 -52.41 22.42
N GLU A 415 -53.75 -52.93 21.24
CA GLU A 415 -54.38 -53.84 20.24
C GLU A 415 -55.90 -53.84 19.89
N ILE A 416 -56.22 -54.04 18.60
CA ILE A 416 -57.03 -55.17 18.05
C ILE A 416 -57.07 -55.13 16.49
N PRO A 417 -57.18 -56.29 15.78
CA PRO A 417 -56.92 -56.42 14.33
C PRO A 417 -58.14 -56.68 13.41
N ALA A 418 -57.87 -56.51 12.10
CA ALA A 418 -58.46 -57.13 10.90
C ALA A 418 -59.91 -56.82 10.43
N GLY A 419 -60.05 -56.41 9.15
CA GLY A 419 -61.31 -56.57 8.40
C GLY A 419 -61.49 -55.76 7.10
N VAL A 420 -61.22 -56.41 5.97
CA VAL A 420 -61.92 -56.29 4.65
C VAL A 420 -61.64 -55.08 3.71
N ASN A 421 -61.29 -55.50 2.50
CA ASN A 421 -60.96 -54.83 1.25
C ASN A 421 -62.21 -54.52 0.39
N VAL A 422 -62.37 -53.33 -0.23
CA VAL A 422 -63.04 -53.15 -1.56
C VAL A 422 -62.55 -51.88 -2.29
N TYR A 423 -62.25 -52.07 -3.58
CA TYR A 423 -61.85 -51.18 -4.67
C TYR A 423 -62.72 -49.94 -4.97
N GLY A 424 -62.07 -48.87 -5.48
CA GLY A 424 -62.67 -47.87 -6.38
C GLY A 424 -61.97 -46.50 -6.44
N MET A 425 -61.03 -46.30 -7.36
CA MET A 425 -60.54 -44.97 -7.82
C MET A 425 -61.40 -44.46 -9.02
N PRO A 426 -61.36 -43.18 -9.49
CA PRO A 426 -60.46 -42.06 -9.14
C PRO A 426 -61.15 -40.66 -8.98
N GLY A 427 -60.45 -39.70 -8.34
CA GLY A 427 -60.61 -38.26 -8.65
C GLY A 427 -60.65 -37.28 -7.47
N GLN A 428 -59.65 -36.39 -7.45
CA GLN A 428 -59.56 -35.06 -6.82
C GLN A 428 -59.20 -34.93 -5.33
N ASP A 429 -58.09 -34.19 -5.14
CA ASP A 429 -57.77 -33.24 -4.07
C ASP A 429 -58.28 -33.53 -2.66
N SER A 430 -57.40 -34.10 -1.83
CA SER A 430 -57.07 -33.62 -0.47
C SER A 430 -56.30 -34.73 0.28
N SER A 431 -55.00 -34.53 0.51
CA SER A 431 -54.25 -35.35 1.46
C SER A 431 -53.66 -34.45 2.54
N SER A 432 -54.41 -34.41 3.63
CA SER A 432 -54.01 -34.26 5.03
C SER A 432 -52.50 -34.20 5.30
N LYS A 433 -52.06 -33.01 5.71
CA LYS A 433 -50.87 -32.81 6.54
C LYS A 433 -51.11 -33.50 7.89
N SER A 434 -50.30 -34.50 8.22
CA SER A 434 -50.10 -34.89 9.62
C SER A 434 -49.28 -33.77 10.29
N THR A 435 -49.96 -32.96 11.09
CA THR A 435 -49.38 -31.88 11.87
C THR A 435 -48.58 -32.45 13.05
N ASP A 436 -47.27 -32.47 12.88
CA ASP A 436 -46.28 -32.51 13.96
C ASP A 436 -46.27 -31.12 14.62
N HIS A 437 -47.22 -30.88 15.53
CA HIS A 437 -47.36 -29.63 16.28
C HIS A 437 -46.72 -29.82 17.66
N GLY A 438 -45.49 -29.34 17.83
CA GLY A 438 -44.82 -29.35 19.14
C GLY A 438 -43.52 -28.56 19.23
N LYS A 439 -42.77 -28.38 18.13
CA LYS A 439 -41.59 -27.51 18.12
C LYS A 439 -41.76 -26.36 17.15
N LEU A 440 -41.63 -25.13 17.65
CA LEU A 440 -41.37 -23.97 16.81
C LEU A 440 -39.95 -24.15 16.26
N ASP A 441 -39.82 -24.81 15.10
CA ASP A 441 -38.53 -25.01 14.42
C ASP A 441 -38.14 -23.69 13.71
N ILE A 442 -37.72 -22.70 14.50
CA ILE A 442 -37.33 -21.36 14.03
C ILE A 442 -36.21 -21.47 12.98
N ARG A 443 -35.34 -22.50 13.08
CA ARG A 443 -34.32 -22.82 12.07
C ARG A 443 -34.91 -23.08 10.68
N LYS A 444 -36.08 -23.72 10.56
CA LYS A 444 -36.74 -23.94 9.26
C LYS A 444 -37.42 -22.70 8.70
N MET A 445 -37.66 -21.68 9.51
CA MET A 445 -38.18 -20.38 9.06
C MET A 445 -37.06 -19.39 8.69
N VAL A 446 -35.85 -19.58 9.22
CA VAL A 446 -34.68 -18.70 9.01
C VAL A 446 -33.61 -19.27 8.09
N THR A 447 -33.63 -20.57 7.78
CA THR A 447 -32.84 -21.03 6.63
C THR A 447 -33.33 -20.30 5.38
N ARG A 448 -32.58 -19.27 4.97
CA ARG A 448 -32.25 -19.14 3.56
C ARG A 448 -31.94 -20.57 3.12
N LYS A 449 -32.84 -21.18 2.34
CA LYS A 449 -32.32 -21.82 1.13
C LYS A 449 -31.34 -20.81 0.59
N ALA A 450 -30.09 -21.21 0.41
CA ALA A 450 -29.11 -20.42 -0.32
C ALA A 450 -29.69 -20.17 -1.72
N ASP A 451 -30.61 -19.22 -1.84
CA ASP A 451 -30.97 -18.62 -3.09
C ASP A 451 -29.73 -17.85 -3.46
N ALA A 452 -29.07 -18.34 -4.51
CA ALA A 452 -27.92 -17.75 -5.15
C ALA A 452 -28.27 -16.41 -5.84
N SER A 453 -29.10 -15.59 -5.21
CA SER A 453 -29.41 -14.24 -5.63
C SER A 453 -28.50 -13.26 -4.88
N PRO A 454 -27.73 -12.42 -5.58
CA PRO A 454 -26.87 -11.42 -4.97
C PRO A 454 -27.65 -10.48 -4.07
N ASP A 455 -27.09 -10.15 -2.91
CA ASP A 455 -27.68 -9.19 -1.99
C ASP A 455 -27.74 -7.80 -2.67
N PRO A 456 -28.94 -7.20 -2.88
CA PRO A 456 -29.07 -5.96 -3.63
C PRO A 456 -28.30 -4.77 -3.05
N GLU A 457 -28.14 -4.72 -1.72
CA GLU A 457 -27.33 -3.69 -1.06
C GLU A 457 -25.85 -3.95 -1.26
N MET A 458 -25.42 -5.22 -1.29
CA MET A 458 -24.06 -5.61 -1.61
C MET A 458 -23.72 -5.33 -3.07
N GLU A 459 -24.63 -5.62 -4.01
CA GLU A 459 -24.45 -5.29 -5.42
C GLU A 459 -24.43 -3.78 -5.63
N GLN A 460 -25.26 -3.03 -4.91
CA GLN A 460 -25.24 -1.56 -4.96
C GLN A 460 -23.95 -0.99 -4.33
N PHE A 461 -23.46 -1.57 -3.25
CA PHE A 461 -22.18 -1.19 -2.62
C PHE A 461 -21.00 -1.53 -3.53
N LYS A 462 -20.94 -2.75 -4.07
CA LYS A 462 -19.96 -3.17 -5.09
C LYS A 462 -20.00 -2.29 -6.32
N THR A 463 -21.19 -1.96 -6.83
CA THR A 463 -21.35 -1.01 -7.94
C THR A 463 -20.83 0.38 -7.55
N THR A 464 -21.06 0.82 -6.32
CA THR A 464 -20.54 2.11 -5.81
C THR A 464 -19.02 2.09 -5.70
N LEU A 465 -18.44 0.99 -5.19
CA LEU A 465 -17.00 0.78 -5.12
C LEU A 465 -16.36 0.72 -6.50
N ASP A 466 -16.92 -0.06 -7.44
CA ASP A 466 -16.47 -0.10 -8.84
C ASP A 466 -16.65 1.25 -9.55
N ASN A 467 -17.64 2.07 -9.18
CA ASN A 467 -17.75 3.43 -9.71
C ASN A 467 -16.68 4.38 -9.14
N ILE A 468 -16.16 4.11 -7.94
CA ILE A 468 -15.10 4.90 -7.30
C ILE A 468 -13.71 4.44 -7.76
N ILE A 469 -13.51 3.13 -7.89
CA ILE A 469 -12.31 2.46 -8.41
C ILE A 469 -12.76 1.32 -9.33
N PRO A 470 -12.83 1.53 -10.65
CA PRO A 470 -13.29 0.48 -11.57
C PRO A 470 -12.47 -0.80 -11.45
N GLY A 471 -13.14 -1.94 -11.29
CA GLY A 471 -12.49 -3.24 -11.16
C GLY A 471 -11.96 -3.57 -9.76
N ILE A 472 -12.18 -2.71 -8.75
CA ILE A 472 -11.87 -3.02 -7.33
C ILE A 472 -12.60 -4.27 -6.85
N THR A 473 -13.80 -4.54 -7.35
CA THR A 473 -14.59 -5.70 -6.92
C THR A 473 -14.23 -7.00 -7.64
N SER A 474 -13.29 -6.94 -8.60
CA SER A 474 -12.92 -8.08 -9.45
C SER A 474 -11.95 -9.08 -8.79
N GLY A 475 -11.31 -8.71 -7.68
CA GLY A 475 -10.28 -9.50 -7.00
C GLY A 475 -8.97 -9.66 -7.78
N ASP A 476 -8.83 -8.97 -8.92
CA ASP A 476 -7.71 -9.03 -9.84
C ASP A 476 -7.06 -7.64 -9.95
N LEU A 477 -5.89 -7.48 -9.34
CA LEU A 477 -5.16 -6.20 -9.26
C LEU A 477 -4.86 -5.59 -10.64
N GLN A 478 -4.78 -6.40 -11.69
CA GLN A 478 -4.56 -5.90 -13.05
C GLN A 478 -5.81 -5.25 -13.67
N LYS A 479 -7.00 -5.59 -13.15
CA LYS A 479 -8.28 -5.03 -13.61
C LYS A 479 -8.70 -3.79 -12.83
N MET A 480 -8.02 -3.47 -11.72
CA MET A 480 -8.29 -2.31 -10.88
C MET A 480 -7.75 -1.01 -11.51
N ASP A 481 -8.63 -0.07 -11.83
CA ASP A 481 -8.34 1.22 -12.44
C ASP A 481 -8.27 2.33 -11.39
N LEU A 482 -7.05 2.77 -11.07
CA LEU A 482 -6.79 3.85 -10.10
C LEU A 482 -6.43 5.17 -10.80
N THR A 483 -6.72 5.28 -12.10
CA THR A 483 -6.38 6.44 -12.94
C THR A 483 -6.95 7.76 -12.41
N ASN A 484 -8.05 7.70 -11.66
CA ASN A 484 -8.70 8.88 -11.08
C ASN A 484 -8.77 8.86 -9.52
N PHE A 485 -7.98 7.99 -8.89
CA PHE A 485 -8.02 7.81 -7.42
C PHE A 485 -7.51 9.05 -6.66
N SER A 486 -8.24 9.46 -5.61
CA SER A 486 -8.03 10.71 -4.86
C SER A 486 -8.42 10.58 -3.38
N SER A 487 -8.20 11.62 -2.55
CA SER A 487 -8.79 11.65 -1.18
C SER A 487 -10.29 11.51 -1.24
N ASP A 488 -10.90 12.24 -2.16
CA ASP A 488 -12.35 12.23 -2.38
C ASP A 488 -12.83 10.82 -2.75
N SER A 489 -11.96 9.98 -3.35
CA SER A 489 -12.25 8.55 -3.56
C SER A 489 -12.24 7.76 -2.24
N LEU A 490 -11.29 8.01 -1.33
CA LEU A 490 -11.27 7.41 0.01
C LEU A 490 -12.44 7.87 0.86
N ASP A 491 -12.75 9.17 0.85
CA ASP A 491 -13.86 9.76 1.58
C ASP A 491 -15.19 9.19 1.06
N LYS A 492 -15.36 9.05 -0.26
CA LYS A 492 -16.53 8.39 -0.87
C LYS A 492 -16.60 6.90 -0.55
N ILE A 493 -15.47 6.20 -0.42
CA ILE A 493 -15.44 4.80 0.01
C ILE A 493 -15.92 4.72 1.47
N PHE A 494 -15.44 5.60 2.35
CA PHE A 494 -15.87 5.64 3.74
C PHE A 494 -17.32 6.10 3.90
N GLU A 495 -17.80 7.04 3.09
CA GLU A 495 -19.19 7.48 3.06
C GLU A 495 -20.11 6.39 2.51
N ALA A 496 -19.72 5.71 1.42
CA ALA A 496 -20.44 4.56 0.88
C ALA A 496 -20.48 3.41 1.87
N LEU A 497 -19.39 3.17 2.62
CA LEU A 497 -19.30 2.17 3.67
C LEU A 497 -20.17 2.53 4.88
N GLY A 498 -20.13 3.79 5.33
CA GLY A 498 -21.00 4.32 6.38
C GLY A 498 -22.47 4.13 6.01
N THR A 499 -22.83 4.56 4.80
CA THR A 499 -24.19 4.41 4.25
C THR A 499 -24.61 2.95 4.09
N PHE A 500 -23.71 2.07 3.64
CA PHE A 500 -23.97 0.63 3.51
C PHE A 500 -24.22 0.00 4.89
N THR A 501 -23.36 0.30 5.86
CA THR A 501 -23.47 -0.20 7.23
C THR A 501 -24.76 0.29 7.90
N GLU A 502 -25.09 1.58 7.76
CA GLU A 502 -26.32 2.17 8.28
C GLU A 502 -27.58 1.55 7.65
N LYS A 503 -27.62 1.40 6.31
CA LYS A 503 -28.76 0.77 5.62
C LYS A 503 -28.95 -0.69 6.00
N LYS A 504 -27.84 -1.42 6.17
CA LYS A 504 -27.85 -2.80 6.65
C LYS A 504 -28.36 -2.91 8.08
N GLU A 505 -27.92 -2.01 8.95
CA GLU A 505 -28.39 -1.90 10.33
C GLU A 505 -29.87 -1.53 10.40
N GLU A 506 -30.33 -0.59 9.58
CA GLU A 506 -31.76 -0.20 9.48
C GLU A 506 -32.65 -1.34 8.99
N LYS A 507 -32.22 -2.06 7.96
CA LYS A 507 -32.95 -3.21 7.42
C LYS A 507 -33.00 -4.37 8.41
N ALA A 508 -31.92 -4.63 9.14
CA ALA A 508 -31.91 -5.59 10.23
C ALA A 508 -32.89 -5.15 11.33
N LYS A 509 -32.88 -3.88 11.75
CA LYS A 509 -33.86 -3.33 12.70
C LYS A 509 -35.30 -3.45 12.20
N GLU A 510 -35.56 -3.27 10.90
CA GLU A 510 -36.90 -3.39 10.31
C GLU A 510 -37.40 -4.84 10.24
N LEU A 511 -36.56 -5.78 9.79
CA LEU A 511 -36.84 -7.22 9.82
C LEU A 511 -37.15 -7.70 11.26
N SER A 512 -36.36 -7.23 12.21
CA SER A 512 -36.52 -7.56 13.62
C SER A 512 -37.77 -6.97 14.25
N LYS A 513 -38.15 -5.74 13.87
CA LYS A 513 -39.46 -5.16 14.24
C LYS A 513 -40.62 -6.00 13.69
N ASN A 514 -40.49 -6.54 12.48
CA ASN A 514 -41.50 -7.39 11.87
C ASN A 514 -41.62 -8.76 12.54
N GLU A 515 -40.50 -9.39 12.90
CA GLU A 515 -40.48 -10.67 13.63
C GLU A 515 -40.97 -10.52 15.08
N ILE A 516 -40.56 -9.46 15.80
CA ILE A 516 -41.12 -9.14 17.13
C ILE A 516 -42.64 -8.94 17.05
N LYS A 517 -43.14 -8.25 16.01
CA LYS A 517 -44.58 -8.05 15.80
C LYS A 517 -45.33 -9.36 15.52
N LYS A 518 -44.70 -10.28 14.79
CA LYS A 518 -45.26 -11.61 14.48
C LYS A 518 -45.28 -12.50 15.72
N GLY A 519 -44.18 -12.53 16.49
CA GLY A 519 -44.07 -13.25 17.76
C GLY A 519 -45.08 -12.76 18.81
N LYS A 520 -45.26 -11.43 18.94
CA LYS A 520 -46.30 -10.84 19.81
C LYS A 520 -47.69 -11.36 19.47
N LYS A 521 -48.05 -11.35 18.18
CA LYS A 521 -49.36 -11.80 17.71
C LYS A 521 -49.60 -13.29 17.98
N GLU A 522 -48.55 -14.10 17.92
CA GLU A 522 -48.62 -15.54 18.20
C GLU A 522 -48.74 -15.84 19.70
N ILE A 523 -48.01 -15.11 20.55
CA ILE A 523 -48.12 -15.22 22.01
C ILE A 523 -49.49 -14.73 22.49
N GLU A 524 -50.01 -13.63 21.94
CA GLU A 524 -51.37 -13.15 22.22
C GLU A 524 -52.43 -14.21 21.86
N ALA A 525 -52.26 -14.90 20.73
CA ALA A 525 -53.16 -15.99 20.33
C ALA A 525 -53.08 -17.19 21.29
N ARG A 526 -51.88 -17.55 21.76
CA ARG A 526 -51.69 -18.62 22.77
C ARG A 526 -52.27 -18.24 24.13
N ILE A 527 -52.18 -16.97 24.54
CA ILE A 527 -52.82 -16.48 25.77
C ILE A 527 -54.34 -16.66 25.66
N GLN A 528 -54.95 -16.29 24.54
CA GLN A 528 -56.39 -16.48 24.31
C GLN A 528 -56.80 -17.96 24.34
N ASP A 529 -55.98 -18.86 23.80
CA ASP A 529 -56.25 -20.30 23.83
C ASP A 529 -56.16 -20.87 25.26
N VAL A 530 -55.15 -20.48 26.03
CA VAL A 530 -55.02 -20.88 27.44
C VAL A 530 -56.16 -20.29 28.29
N GLU A 531 -56.57 -19.04 28.05
CA GLU A 531 -57.74 -18.44 28.71
C GLU A 531 -59.02 -19.21 28.43
N ARG A 532 -59.20 -19.66 27.19
CA ARG A 532 -60.34 -20.50 26.81
C ARG A 532 -60.30 -21.86 27.51
N GLN A 533 -59.14 -22.49 27.59
CA GLN A 533 -58.96 -23.77 28.32
C GLN A 533 -59.28 -23.60 29.81
N ILE A 534 -58.81 -22.53 30.46
CA ILE A 534 -59.15 -22.21 31.87
C ILE A 534 -60.67 -22.05 32.05
N GLU A 535 -61.35 -21.36 31.12
CA GLU A 535 -62.80 -21.15 31.16
C GLU A 535 -63.60 -22.46 30.97
N GLU A 536 -63.10 -23.37 30.13
CA GLU A 536 -63.69 -24.70 29.90
C GLU A 536 -63.50 -25.61 31.13
N THR A 537 -62.31 -25.63 31.74
CA THR A 537 -62.04 -26.39 32.97
C THR A 537 -62.89 -25.89 34.15
N ARG A 538 -63.10 -24.57 34.29
CA ARG A 538 -63.98 -23.99 35.32
C ARG A 538 -65.47 -24.32 35.14
N LYS A 539 -65.91 -24.73 33.95
CA LYS A 539 -67.31 -25.13 33.69
C LYS A 539 -67.61 -26.58 34.08
N ILE A 540 -66.60 -27.45 34.10
CA ILE A 540 -66.72 -28.86 34.50
C ILE A 540 -66.95 -28.96 36.02
N ASP A 541 -66.47 -27.99 36.79
CA ASP A 541 -66.45 -27.98 38.26
C ASP A 541 -67.75 -27.44 38.93
N LYS A 542 -68.91 -27.54 38.26
CA LYS A 542 -70.21 -27.18 38.85
C LYS A 542 -70.96 -28.42 39.35
N PRO A 543 -71.19 -28.61 40.67
CA PRO A 543 -71.93 -29.76 41.18
C PRO A 543 -73.43 -29.65 40.87
N GLY A 544 -73.94 -30.58 40.07
CA GLY A 544 -75.37 -30.80 39.85
C GLY A 544 -75.92 -31.88 40.80
N LEU A 545 -76.95 -31.52 41.56
CA LEU A 545 -77.77 -32.33 42.47
C LEU A 545 -78.30 -33.66 41.88
N LEU A 546 -78.09 -34.81 42.55
CA LEU A 546 -79.11 -35.77 43.10
C LEU A 546 -78.62 -37.24 43.25
N ASP A 547 -78.68 -37.69 44.50
CA ASP A 547 -79.18 -38.98 45.06
C ASP A 547 -78.50 -40.35 44.80
N GLY A 548 -78.24 -41.06 45.91
CA GLY A 548 -78.43 -42.51 46.02
C GLY A 548 -77.26 -43.45 45.70
N THR A 549 -76.52 -43.83 46.74
CA THR A 549 -75.82 -45.13 46.94
C THR A 549 -74.83 -45.62 45.88
N SER A 550 -73.53 -45.49 46.15
CA SER A 550 -72.52 -46.58 46.09
C SER A 550 -71.13 -46.02 46.37
N GLU A 551 -70.32 -46.79 47.10
CA GLU A 551 -68.90 -46.55 47.33
C GLU A 551 -68.14 -46.69 46.01
N VAL A 552 -67.54 -45.61 45.50
CA VAL A 552 -66.42 -45.66 44.53
C VAL A 552 -65.47 -44.48 44.78
N ASP A 553 -64.19 -44.79 44.64
CA ASP A 553 -62.93 -44.04 44.77
C ASP A 553 -62.90 -42.51 44.91
N THR A 554 -62.03 -42.07 45.83
CA THR A 554 -61.69 -40.68 46.13
C THR A 554 -60.40 -40.22 45.42
N SER A 555 -60.12 -40.69 44.21
CA SER A 555 -58.88 -40.35 43.48
C SER A 555 -59.02 -39.37 42.31
N GLU A 556 -60.22 -38.85 41.99
CA GLU A 556 -60.42 -38.00 40.78
C GLU A 556 -60.63 -36.49 41.06
N HIS A 557 -60.54 -36.01 42.31
CA HIS A 557 -60.71 -34.57 42.61
C HIS A 557 -59.41 -33.77 42.84
N SER A 558 -58.23 -34.42 42.86
CA SER A 558 -56.94 -33.72 42.95
C SER A 558 -56.36 -33.31 41.59
N ASP A 559 -56.71 -34.02 40.52
CA ASP A 559 -56.12 -33.79 39.19
C ASP A 559 -56.67 -32.53 38.51
N ASP A 560 -57.95 -32.18 38.71
CA ASP A 560 -58.57 -31.02 38.04
C ASP A 560 -58.13 -29.66 38.63
N THR A 561 -57.85 -29.61 39.94
CA THR A 561 -57.33 -28.40 40.62
C THR A 561 -55.86 -28.17 40.30
N ASP A 562 -55.05 -29.22 40.21
CA ASP A 562 -53.65 -29.14 39.75
C ASP A 562 -53.55 -28.75 38.27
N ASN A 563 -54.49 -29.20 37.44
CA ASN A 563 -54.56 -28.83 36.02
C ASN A 563 -54.94 -27.35 35.81
N LEU A 564 -55.91 -26.83 36.60
CA LEU A 564 -56.27 -25.41 36.57
C LEU A 564 -55.10 -24.51 37.04
N GLN A 565 -54.41 -24.90 38.11
CA GLN A 565 -53.23 -24.20 38.63
C GLN A 565 -52.07 -24.20 37.61
N SER A 566 -51.89 -25.31 36.88
CA SER A 566 -50.92 -25.44 35.79
C SER A 566 -51.23 -24.49 34.63
N LEU A 567 -52.51 -24.40 34.21
CA LEU A 567 -52.95 -23.49 33.16
C LEU A 567 -52.83 -22.01 33.58
N GLU A 568 -53.15 -21.67 34.82
CA GLU A 568 -52.97 -20.31 35.35
C GLU A 568 -51.48 -19.91 35.42
N ASN A 569 -50.60 -20.82 35.83
CA ASN A 569 -49.16 -20.61 35.79
C ASN A 569 -48.63 -20.45 34.36
N ARG A 570 -49.20 -21.20 33.39
CA ARG A 570 -48.86 -21.09 31.97
C ARG A 570 -49.29 -19.74 31.39
N LYS A 571 -50.51 -19.28 31.72
CA LYS A 571 -51.00 -17.94 31.36
C LYS A 571 -50.10 -16.84 31.93
N LYS A 572 -49.72 -16.95 33.21
CA LYS A 572 -48.81 -16.00 33.87
C LYS A 572 -47.47 -15.88 33.14
N LYS A 573 -46.85 -17.01 32.79
CA LYS A 573 -45.59 -17.05 32.03
C LYS A 573 -45.73 -16.45 30.62
N LEU A 574 -46.82 -16.71 29.92
CA LEU A 574 -47.08 -16.10 28.60
C LEU A 574 -47.27 -14.57 28.69
N LEU A 575 -47.90 -14.08 29.77
CA LEU A 575 -48.04 -12.63 30.02
C LEU A 575 -46.70 -11.96 30.37
N GLU A 576 -45.87 -12.59 31.21
CA GLU A 576 -44.51 -12.13 31.51
C GLU A 576 -43.63 -12.09 30.25
N THR A 577 -43.82 -13.06 29.36
CA THR A 577 -43.16 -13.12 28.06
C THR A 577 -43.62 -12.03 27.09
N LEU A 578 -44.92 -11.72 27.08
CA LEU A 578 -45.44 -10.61 26.27
C LEU A 578 -44.90 -9.26 26.76
N ASP A 579 -44.72 -9.11 28.08
CA ASP A 579 -44.18 -7.90 28.71
C ASP A 579 -42.67 -7.72 28.44
N SER A 580 -41.89 -8.81 28.42
CA SER A 580 -40.48 -8.76 28.01
C SER A 580 -40.32 -8.35 26.54
N LEU A 581 -41.15 -8.86 25.62
CA LEU A 581 -41.17 -8.42 24.22
C LEU A 581 -41.63 -6.96 24.03
N ASN A 582 -42.34 -6.38 25.01
CA ASN A 582 -42.75 -4.98 24.99
C ASN A 582 -41.67 -4.01 25.48
N THR A 583 -40.64 -4.53 26.17
CA THR A 583 -39.57 -3.74 26.80
C THR A 583 -38.22 -3.82 26.07
N ILE A 584 -38.13 -4.57 24.95
CA ILE A 584 -36.92 -4.64 24.12
C ILE A 584 -36.61 -3.27 23.51
N ASP A 585 -35.47 -2.72 23.94
CA ASP A 585 -34.84 -1.53 23.35
C ASP A 585 -33.87 -1.96 22.24
N LEU A 586 -34.19 -1.62 21.00
CA LEU A 586 -33.37 -1.94 19.82
C LEU A 586 -32.14 -1.01 19.68
N ASP A 587 -31.99 -0.01 20.55
CA ASP A 587 -30.91 0.97 20.52
C ASP A 587 -29.79 0.68 21.56
N ASN A 588 -29.90 -0.40 22.34
CA ASN A 588 -28.93 -0.73 23.40
C ASN A 588 -27.86 -1.74 22.92
N ASN A 589 -26.62 -1.25 22.74
CA ASN A 589 -25.47 -1.90 22.08
C ASN A 589 -24.78 -3.08 22.80
N SER A 590 -25.37 -3.66 23.85
CA SER A 590 -24.73 -4.77 24.56
C SER A 590 -25.15 -6.12 23.97
N THR A 591 -24.34 -6.64 23.05
CA THR A 591 -24.41 -8.00 22.53
C THR A 591 -24.11 -9.01 23.65
N PRO A 592 -24.93 -10.05 23.86
CA PRO A 592 -24.55 -11.18 24.67
C PRO A 592 -23.50 -12.01 23.94
N PRO A 593 -22.52 -12.59 24.65
CA PRO A 593 -21.40 -13.28 24.03
C PRO A 593 -21.87 -14.56 23.32
N MET A 594 -21.45 -14.74 22.07
CA MET A 594 -21.64 -15.95 21.25
C MET A 594 -20.49 -16.94 21.48
N PRO A 595 -20.70 -18.26 21.43
CA PRO A 595 -19.61 -19.22 21.54
C PRO A 595 -18.61 -19.08 20.39
N LEU A 596 -17.32 -19.27 20.67
CA LEU A 596 -16.27 -19.21 19.66
C LEU A 596 -16.51 -20.24 18.54
N PRO A 597 -16.35 -19.87 17.25
CA PRO A 597 -16.63 -20.76 16.12
C PRO A 597 -15.77 -22.02 16.11
N ARG A 598 -16.39 -23.19 15.87
CA ARG A 598 -15.72 -24.48 15.66
C ARG A 598 -16.39 -25.26 14.52
N ILE A 599 -15.61 -26.03 13.76
CA ILE A 599 -16.16 -27.01 12.81
C ILE A 599 -16.39 -28.34 13.54
N ASP A 600 -17.64 -28.79 13.52
CA ASP A 600 -18.03 -30.12 14.02
C ASP A 600 -18.02 -31.14 12.87
N ILE A 601 -16.84 -31.73 12.64
CA ILE A 601 -16.63 -32.70 11.56
C ILE A 601 -17.46 -33.96 11.75
N GLU A 602 -17.63 -34.42 13.00
CA GLU A 602 -18.45 -35.59 13.34
C GLU A 602 -19.90 -35.36 12.93
N LYS A 603 -20.45 -34.18 13.25
CA LYS A 603 -21.79 -33.81 12.84
C LYS A 603 -21.92 -33.70 11.33
N ILE A 604 -20.98 -33.06 10.64
CA ILE A 604 -21.01 -32.95 9.16
C ILE A 604 -20.92 -34.35 8.53
N ARG A 605 -20.06 -35.23 9.06
CA ARG A 605 -19.92 -36.61 8.60
C ARG A 605 -21.20 -37.42 8.81
N SER A 606 -21.84 -37.28 9.97
CA SER A 606 -23.12 -37.96 10.24
C SER A 606 -24.25 -37.52 9.31
N GLN A 607 -24.20 -36.28 8.83
CA GLN A 607 -25.13 -35.72 7.83
C GLN A 607 -24.74 -36.06 6.38
N ALA A 608 -23.52 -36.57 6.17
CA ALA A 608 -22.97 -36.94 4.87
C ALA A 608 -22.74 -38.46 4.75
N ALA A 609 -23.49 -39.27 5.51
CA ALA A 609 -23.33 -40.71 5.50
C ALA A 609 -23.49 -41.29 4.07
N PRO A 610 -22.63 -42.25 3.65
CA PRO A 610 -22.66 -42.81 2.29
C PRO A 610 -24.03 -43.41 1.89
N GLU A 611 -24.76 -43.89 2.88
CA GLU A 611 -26.07 -44.54 2.77
C GLU A 611 -27.19 -43.57 2.34
N GLU A 612 -27.03 -42.25 2.48
CA GLU A 612 -28.03 -41.26 2.06
C GLU A 612 -27.71 -40.59 0.70
N ILE A 613 -26.48 -40.71 0.21
CA ILE A 613 -25.96 -39.89 -0.90
C ILE A 613 -26.09 -40.58 -2.27
N ASN A 614 -26.11 -41.92 -2.33
CA ASN A 614 -26.18 -42.66 -3.60
C ASN A 614 -27.27 -43.75 -3.60
N PRO A 615 -28.45 -43.48 -4.21
CA PRO A 615 -29.56 -44.42 -4.28
C PRO A 615 -29.21 -45.78 -4.89
N ARG A 616 -28.19 -45.83 -5.77
CA ARG A 616 -27.75 -47.07 -6.41
C ARG A 616 -27.01 -48.01 -5.47
N ILE A 617 -26.32 -47.49 -4.45
CA ILE A 617 -25.65 -48.31 -3.42
C ILE A 617 -26.72 -48.91 -2.51
N ILE A 618 -27.74 -48.12 -2.12
CA ILE A 618 -28.88 -48.59 -1.34
C ILE A 618 -29.65 -49.69 -2.09
N GLU A 619 -29.96 -49.47 -3.38
CA GLU A 619 -30.63 -50.46 -4.23
C GLU A 619 -29.80 -51.75 -4.38
N ALA A 620 -28.48 -51.63 -4.56
CA ALA A 620 -27.60 -52.78 -4.69
C ALA A 620 -27.46 -53.56 -3.37
N MET A 621 -27.37 -52.88 -2.23
CA MET A 621 -27.37 -53.51 -0.90
C MET A 621 -28.70 -54.21 -0.61
N ALA A 622 -29.82 -53.57 -0.93
CA ALA A 622 -31.15 -54.17 -0.78
C ALA A 622 -31.32 -55.41 -1.69
N HIS A 623 -30.77 -55.37 -2.91
CA HIS A 623 -30.78 -56.50 -3.85
C HIS A 623 -29.95 -57.68 -3.32
N ILE A 624 -28.73 -57.43 -2.80
CA ILE A 624 -27.89 -58.46 -2.19
C ILE A 624 -28.57 -59.06 -0.96
N GLN A 625 -29.19 -58.24 -0.12
CA GLN A 625 -29.89 -58.69 1.08
C GLN A 625 -31.13 -59.53 0.73
N ALA A 626 -31.85 -59.16 -0.33
CA ALA A 626 -32.94 -59.97 -0.88
C ALA A 626 -32.44 -61.31 -1.45
N GLN A 627 -31.33 -61.33 -2.18
CA GLN A 627 -30.74 -62.57 -2.72
C GLN A 627 -30.24 -63.53 -1.63
N LYS A 628 -29.60 -62.99 -0.57
CA LYS A 628 -29.22 -63.77 0.61
C LYS A 628 -30.42 -64.36 1.34
N SER A 629 -31.51 -63.59 1.48
CA SER A 629 -32.75 -64.09 2.08
C SER A 629 -33.43 -65.21 1.27
N MET A 630 -33.12 -65.32 -0.02
CA MET A 630 -33.59 -66.37 -0.92
C MET A 630 -32.65 -67.59 -1.01
N GLY A 631 -31.54 -67.63 -0.24
CA GLY A 631 -30.61 -68.75 -0.20
C GLY A 631 -29.71 -68.89 -1.44
N MET A 632 -29.56 -67.81 -2.21
CA MET A 632 -28.65 -67.75 -3.36
C MET A 632 -27.31 -67.16 -2.90
N GLU A 633 -26.37 -68.03 -2.52
CA GLU A 633 -24.96 -67.69 -2.25
C GLU A 633 -24.11 -68.14 -3.44
N ASP A 634 -24.19 -67.41 -4.54
CA ASP A 634 -23.36 -67.62 -5.73
C ASP A 634 -22.16 -66.67 -5.76
N GLU A 635 -21.04 -67.13 -6.33
CA GLU A 635 -19.73 -66.45 -6.39
C GLU A 635 -19.81 -65.00 -6.94
N LYS A 636 -20.85 -64.70 -7.75
CA LYS A 636 -21.14 -63.36 -8.28
C LYS A 636 -21.70 -62.39 -7.23
N THR A 637 -22.44 -62.88 -6.25
CA THR A 637 -23.03 -62.06 -5.19
C THR A 637 -21.95 -61.63 -4.19
N GLU A 638 -20.98 -62.50 -3.87
CA GLU A 638 -19.80 -62.14 -3.06
C GLU A 638 -18.89 -61.12 -3.77
N GLU A 639 -18.65 -61.28 -5.08
CA GLU A 639 -17.85 -60.33 -5.87
C GLU A 639 -18.51 -58.93 -5.93
N LEU A 640 -19.84 -58.88 -6.08
CA LEU A 640 -20.59 -57.62 -6.07
C LEU A 640 -20.57 -56.95 -4.69
N GLU A 641 -20.65 -57.73 -3.61
CA GLU A 641 -20.55 -57.25 -2.23
C GLU A 641 -19.18 -56.63 -1.96
N LYS A 642 -18.11 -57.30 -2.41
CA LYS A 642 -16.75 -56.78 -2.33
C LYS A 642 -16.57 -55.47 -3.11
N GLN A 643 -17.10 -55.38 -4.33
CA GLN A 643 -17.05 -54.17 -5.15
C GLN A 643 -17.80 -52.99 -4.50
N ILE A 644 -18.95 -53.24 -3.87
CA ILE A 644 -19.69 -52.22 -3.13
C ILE A 644 -18.93 -51.76 -1.90
N GLN A 645 -18.31 -52.69 -1.16
CA GLN A 645 -17.52 -52.37 0.02
C GLN A 645 -16.27 -51.55 -0.33
N GLU A 646 -15.59 -51.86 -1.44
CA GLU A 646 -14.47 -51.07 -1.98
C GLU A 646 -14.92 -49.67 -2.44
N MET A 647 -16.10 -49.55 -3.07
CA MET A 647 -16.68 -48.25 -3.44
C MET A 647 -17.03 -47.41 -2.22
N MET A 648 -17.63 -48.00 -1.17
CA MET A 648 -17.94 -47.31 0.09
C MET A 648 -16.67 -46.83 0.78
N GLN A 649 -15.63 -47.67 0.85
CA GLN A 649 -14.33 -47.29 1.43
C GLN A 649 -13.69 -46.13 0.65
N THR A 650 -13.77 -46.16 -0.68
CA THR A 650 -13.27 -45.07 -1.54
C THR A 650 -14.03 -43.77 -1.29
N TYR A 651 -15.35 -43.85 -1.15
CA TYR A 651 -16.21 -42.69 -0.88
C TYR A 651 -15.94 -42.08 0.50
N ASP A 652 -15.79 -42.92 1.52
CA ASP A 652 -15.44 -42.50 2.88
C ASP A 652 -14.07 -41.81 2.91
N ASN A 653 -13.09 -42.32 2.16
CA ASN A 653 -11.78 -41.67 2.04
C ASN A 653 -11.88 -40.29 1.36
N VAL A 654 -12.68 -40.15 0.30
CA VAL A 654 -12.89 -38.86 -0.38
C VAL A 654 -13.62 -37.85 0.52
N ILE A 655 -14.62 -38.28 1.29
CA ILE A 655 -15.30 -37.43 2.27
C ILE A 655 -14.31 -37.01 3.37
N HIS A 656 -13.48 -37.91 3.86
CA HIS A 656 -12.43 -37.59 4.84
C HIS A 656 -11.43 -36.58 4.30
N GLU A 657 -10.93 -36.75 3.08
CA GLU A 657 -10.02 -35.78 2.45
C GLU A 657 -10.68 -34.41 2.33
N ARG A 658 -11.92 -34.33 1.83
CA ARG A 658 -12.66 -33.07 1.69
C ARG A 658 -12.98 -32.40 3.04
N LEU A 659 -13.29 -33.18 4.07
CA LEU A 659 -13.53 -32.64 5.41
C LEU A 659 -12.24 -32.11 6.04
N ASN A 660 -11.11 -32.77 5.78
CA ASN A 660 -9.80 -32.27 6.22
C ASN A 660 -9.39 -31.00 5.46
N GLU A 661 -9.64 -30.92 4.15
CA GLU A 661 -9.47 -29.71 3.33
C GLU A 661 -10.34 -28.57 3.87
N ALA A 662 -11.64 -28.79 4.07
CA ALA A 662 -12.55 -27.79 4.60
C ALA A 662 -12.16 -27.32 6.03
N LYS A 663 -11.65 -28.23 6.86
CA LYS A 663 -11.10 -27.89 8.18
C LYS A 663 -9.87 -26.99 8.04
N SER A 664 -8.96 -27.31 7.13
CA SER A 664 -7.76 -26.52 6.86
C SER A 664 -8.13 -25.12 6.35
N ASP A 665 -9.03 -25.03 5.37
CA ASP A 665 -9.49 -23.77 4.77
C ASP A 665 -10.17 -22.87 5.80
N PHE A 666 -11.01 -23.47 6.66
CA PHE A 666 -11.61 -22.75 7.77
C PHE A 666 -10.56 -22.25 8.75
N MET A 667 -9.61 -23.08 9.15
CA MET A 667 -8.58 -22.68 10.12
C MET A 667 -7.71 -21.55 9.58
N GLU A 668 -7.40 -21.55 8.28
CA GLU A 668 -6.65 -20.47 7.64
C GLU A 668 -7.48 -19.18 7.60
N THR A 669 -8.72 -19.25 7.11
CA THR A 669 -9.64 -18.10 7.05
C THR A 669 -9.92 -17.53 8.43
N TYR A 670 -10.15 -18.40 9.41
CA TYR A 670 -10.41 -18.04 10.79
C TYR A 670 -9.18 -17.40 11.44
N ARG A 671 -7.97 -17.94 11.19
CA ARG A 671 -6.72 -17.33 11.64
C ARG A 671 -6.51 -15.94 11.08
N MET A 672 -6.89 -15.68 9.84
CA MET A 672 -6.80 -14.33 9.26
C MET A 672 -7.73 -13.32 9.96
N GLY A 673 -8.91 -13.74 10.42
CA GLY A 673 -9.95 -12.81 10.87
C GLY A 673 -10.38 -12.90 12.33
N ALA A 674 -9.86 -13.82 13.14
CA ALA A 674 -10.39 -14.09 14.48
C ALA A 674 -10.37 -12.87 15.40
N HIS A 675 -9.35 -12.00 15.29
CA HIS A 675 -9.19 -10.81 16.12
C HIS A 675 -10.13 -9.64 15.75
N PHE A 676 -10.89 -9.76 14.66
CA PHE A 676 -11.92 -8.80 14.31
C PHE A 676 -13.25 -9.05 15.05
N MET A 677 -13.46 -10.29 15.50
CA MET A 677 -14.63 -10.69 16.28
C MET A 677 -14.56 -10.17 17.73
N GLY A 678 -15.72 -9.99 18.36
CA GLY A 678 -15.84 -9.69 19.80
C GLY A 678 -15.38 -10.84 20.72
N GLU A 679 -15.45 -10.61 22.03
CA GLU A 679 -15.30 -11.68 23.03
C GLU A 679 -16.43 -12.70 22.88
N GLY A 680 -16.07 -13.99 22.98
CA GLY A 680 -17.01 -15.10 22.82
C GLY A 680 -17.03 -16.03 24.02
N LEU A 681 -18.13 -16.75 24.21
CA LEU A 681 -18.23 -17.83 25.19
C LEU A 681 -17.26 -18.97 24.83
N SER A 682 -16.81 -19.71 25.84
CA SER A 682 -15.99 -20.89 25.64
C SER A 682 -16.70 -21.90 24.72
N PRO A 683 -15.98 -22.54 23.78
CA PRO A 683 -16.53 -23.60 22.93
C PRO A 683 -16.65 -24.95 23.67
N HIS A 684 -16.07 -25.07 24.87
CA HIS A 684 -16.02 -26.31 25.63
C HIS A 684 -17.35 -26.62 26.31
N LYS A 685 -17.73 -27.91 26.30
CA LYS A 685 -18.92 -28.38 27.04
C LYS A 685 -18.61 -28.58 28.51
N GLU A 686 -17.37 -28.91 28.82
CA GLU A 686 -16.83 -29.10 30.15
C GLU A 686 -16.54 -27.75 30.84
N GLU A 687 -16.50 -27.76 32.17
CA GLU A 687 -16.01 -26.60 32.92
C GLU A 687 -14.54 -26.31 32.57
N LEU A 688 -14.19 -25.03 32.41
CA LEU A 688 -12.82 -24.59 32.08
C LEU A 688 -11.76 -25.13 33.05
N ALA A 689 -12.12 -25.36 34.32
CA ALA A 689 -11.24 -25.98 35.30
C ALA A 689 -10.84 -27.41 34.92
N LYS A 690 -11.76 -28.16 34.31
CA LYS A 690 -11.50 -29.52 33.83
C LYS A 690 -10.63 -29.49 32.57
N VAL A 691 -10.92 -28.61 31.61
CA VAL A 691 -10.10 -28.43 30.41
C VAL A 691 -8.66 -28.05 30.78
N ARG A 692 -8.49 -27.15 31.76
CA ARG A 692 -7.18 -26.79 32.32
C ARG A 692 -6.47 -27.98 32.97
N GLN A 693 -7.18 -28.80 33.74
CA GLN A 693 -6.61 -30.00 34.34
C GLN A 693 -6.13 -30.98 33.26
N ASP A 694 -6.94 -31.19 32.23
CA ASP A 694 -6.61 -32.09 31.13
C ASP A 694 -5.40 -31.58 30.33
N PHE A 695 -5.28 -30.26 30.15
CA PHE A 695 -4.09 -29.62 29.59
C PHE A 695 -2.83 -29.95 30.41
N LEU A 696 -2.88 -29.77 31.73
CA LEU A 696 -1.73 -30.01 32.62
C LEU A 696 -1.36 -31.49 32.72
N GLU A 697 -2.35 -32.38 32.75
CA GLU A 697 -2.13 -33.82 32.73
C GLU A 697 -1.45 -34.24 31.42
N ALA A 698 -1.98 -33.81 30.27
CA ALA A 698 -1.40 -34.05 28.96
C ALA A 698 0.05 -33.52 28.86
N LEU A 699 0.30 -32.31 29.39
CA LEU A 699 1.65 -31.74 29.46
C LEU A 699 2.59 -32.63 30.30
N SER A 700 2.15 -33.06 31.48
CA SER A 700 2.95 -33.90 32.38
C SER A 700 3.26 -35.29 31.80
N ASN A 701 2.35 -35.80 30.96
CA ASN A 701 2.48 -37.08 30.28
C ASN A 701 3.29 -36.99 28.97
N GLY A 702 3.65 -35.78 28.52
CA GLY A 702 4.32 -35.57 27.23
C GLY A 702 3.42 -35.83 26.02
N GLU A 703 2.10 -35.70 26.18
CA GLU A 703 1.15 -35.83 25.09
C GLU A 703 1.19 -34.61 24.16
N THR A 704 0.79 -34.80 22.89
CA THR A 704 0.74 -33.69 21.94
C THR A 704 -0.33 -32.68 22.33
N LEU A 705 0.02 -31.39 22.34
CA LEU A 705 -0.88 -30.26 22.57
C LEU A 705 -1.11 -29.43 21.29
N SER A 706 -0.38 -29.72 20.21
CA SER A 706 -0.52 -29.05 18.92
C SER A 706 -1.90 -29.28 18.30
N GLY A 707 -2.48 -28.24 17.71
CA GLY A 707 -3.75 -28.28 17.00
C GLY A 707 -4.98 -28.51 17.89
N LYS A 708 -4.81 -28.56 19.22
CA LYS A 708 -5.91 -28.74 20.18
C LYS A 708 -6.57 -27.39 20.52
N ASP A 709 -7.75 -27.49 21.12
CA ASP A 709 -8.55 -26.34 21.54
C ASP A 709 -8.45 -26.16 23.04
N PHE A 710 -7.98 -24.99 23.45
CA PHE A 710 -7.82 -24.59 24.84
C PHE A 710 -8.38 -23.18 25.06
N ALA A 711 -9.30 -22.72 24.21
CA ALA A 711 -9.83 -21.37 24.34
C ALA A 711 -10.41 -21.09 25.73
N CYS A 712 -10.20 -19.86 26.22
CA CYS A 712 -10.69 -19.33 27.49
C CYS A 712 -10.09 -19.95 28.77
N ILE A 713 -9.17 -20.93 28.72
CA ILE A 713 -8.59 -21.48 29.96
C ILE A 713 -7.62 -20.51 30.65
N ASP A 714 -7.42 -20.70 31.97
CA ASP A 714 -6.48 -19.91 32.76
C ASP A 714 -5.16 -20.66 33.00
N LEU A 715 -4.08 -20.16 32.40
CA LEU A 715 -2.70 -20.63 32.53
C LEU A 715 -1.79 -19.52 33.09
N SER A 716 -2.36 -18.57 33.84
CA SER A 716 -1.58 -17.48 34.42
C SER A 716 -0.51 -17.98 35.39
N GLY A 717 0.69 -17.40 35.29
CA GLY A 717 1.85 -17.74 36.12
C GLY A 717 2.45 -19.13 35.91
N GLU A 718 1.95 -19.93 34.96
CA GLU A 718 2.45 -21.27 34.70
C GLU A 718 3.84 -21.25 34.03
N ILE A 719 4.61 -22.33 34.23
CA ILE A 719 5.91 -22.54 33.57
C ILE A 719 5.73 -23.53 32.43
N LEU A 720 5.73 -23.01 31.22
CA LEU A 720 5.41 -23.71 29.97
C LEU A 720 6.55 -23.54 28.93
N ASP A 721 7.80 -23.45 29.41
CA ASP A 721 8.97 -23.30 28.55
C ASP A 721 9.11 -24.47 27.57
N GLY A 722 9.36 -24.15 26.30
CA GLY A 722 9.54 -25.12 25.21
C GLY A 722 8.26 -25.86 24.80
N ILE A 723 7.09 -25.48 25.32
CA ILE A 723 5.82 -26.14 24.99
C ILE A 723 5.51 -26.04 23.49
N ASN A 724 4.96 -27.10 22.91
CA ASN A 724 4.50 -27.08 21.52
C ASN A 724 2.97 -26.95 21.44
N LEU A 725 2.52 -25.74 21.10
CA LEU A 725 1.13 -25.35 20.88
C LEU A 725 0.89 -24.91 19.41
N SER A 726 1.69 -25.41 18.47
CA SER A 726 1.55 -25.05 17.05
C SER A 726 0.15 -25.40 16.54
N GLY A 727 -0.49 -24.46 15.84
CA GLY A 727 -1.86 -24.58 15.31
C GLY A 727 -2.97 -24.67 16.35
N ALA A 728 -2.68 -24.48 17.65
CA ALA A 728 -3.68 -24.55 18.71
C ALA A 728 -4.67 -23.36 18.66
N LEU A 729 -5.88 -23.61 19.13
CA LEU A 729 -6.91 -22.60 19.35
C LEU A 729 -6.80 -22.11 20.80
N LEU A 730 -6.33 -20.87 20.97
CA LEU A 730 -5.92 -20.26 22.24
C LEU A 730 -6.64 -18.92 22.46
N GLU A 731 -7.79 -18.71 21.84
CA GLU A 731 -8.53 -17.46 21.93
C GLU A 731 -8.92 -17.21 23.38
N GLN A 732 -8.72 -15.97 23.85
CA GLN A 732 -9.07 -15.56 25.22
C GLN A 732 -8.39 -16.38 26.34
N VAL A 733 -7.32 -17.12 26.04
CA VAL A 733 -6.52 -17.79 27.08
C VAL A 733 -5.83 -16.76 27.96
N ASN A 734 -5.79 -17.01 29.26
CA ASN A 734 -5.05 -16.18 30.20
C ASN A 734 -3.64 -16.75 30.43
N PHE A 735 -2.63 -16.11 29.84
CA PHE A 735 -1.21 -16.39 30.02
C PHE A 735 -0.51 -15.31 30.87
N LYS A 736 -1.26 -14.50 31.62
CA LYS A 736 -0.68 -13.40 32.43
C LYS A 736 0.45 -13.90 33.32
N GLY A 737 1.64 -13.33 33.16
CA GLY A 737 2.84 -13.69 33.93
C GLY A 737 3.38 -15.11 33.72
N ALA A 738 2.92 -15.85 32.71
CA ALA A 738 3.41 -17.18 32.41
C ALA A 738 4.82 -17.15 31.80
N SER A 739 5.61 -18.21 32.01
CA SER A 739 6.88 -18.46 31.31
C SER A 739 6.61 -19.34 30.09
N LEU A 740 6.93 -18.85 28.92
CA LEU A 740 6.67 -19.44 27.59
C LEU A 740 7.95 -19.41 26.74
N LYS A 741 9.12 -19.53 27.39
CA LYS A 741 10.42 -19.37 26.72
C LYS A 741 10.62 -20.46 25.69
N GLY A 742 10.93 -20.10 24.46
CA GLY A 742 11.11 -21.07 23.38
C GLY A 742 9.85 -21.87 23.03
N ALA A 743 8.66 -21.44 23.47
CA ALA A 743 7.41 -22.09 23.11
C ALA A 743 7.15 -22.01 21.60
N ASN A 744 6.54 -23.05 21.02
CA ASN A 744 6.11 -23.06 19.64
C ASN A 744 4.61 -22.76 19.54
N PHE A 745 4.27 -21.60 18.99
CA PHE A 745 2.93 -21.13 18.66
C PHE A 745 2.72 -20.98 17.15
N SER A 746 3.55 -21.60 16.30
CA SER A 746 3.47 -21.43 14.86
C SER A 746 2.06 -21.76 14.35
N GLY A 747 1.41 -20.80 13.69
CA GLY A 747 0.05 -20.91 13.19
C GLY A 747 -1.07 -21.03 14.23
N ALA A 748 -0.79 -20.80 15.52
CA ALA A 748 -1.80 -20.79 16.57
C ALA A 748 -2.68 -19.53 16.51
N ILE A 749 -3.88 -19.61 17.10
CA ILE A 749 -4.84 -18.50 17.17
C ILE A 749 -4.94 -18.04 18.63
N LEU A 750 -4.18 -17.01 18.98
CA LEU A 750 -4.16 -16.37 20.31
C LEU A 750 -5.03 -15.11 20.36
N ALA A 751 -6.01 -14.96 19.47
CA ALA A 751 -6.82 -13.75 19.39
C ALA A 751 -7.46 -13.43 20.76
N ARG A 752 -7.28 -12.19 21.24
CA ARG A 752 -7.76 -11.73 22.56
C ARG A 752 -7.13 -12.44 23.77
N ALA A 753 -6.03 -13.16 23.62
CA ALA A 753 -5.32 -13.74 24.77
C ALA A 753 -4.74 -12.65 25.69
N ASN A 754 -4.65 -12.95 26.98
CA ASN A 754 -3.99 -12.10 27.96
C ASN A 754 -2.54 -12.57 28.17
N LEU A 755 -1.59 -11.83 27.61
CA LEU A 755 -0.15 -12.07 27.67
C LEU A 755 0.56 -11.05 28.59
N GLU A 756 -0.18 -10.32 29.43
CA GLU A 756 0.40 -9.26 30.27
C GLU A 756 1.54 -9.82 31.15
N GLY A 757 2.74 -9.24 31.00
CA GLY A 757 3.94 -9.65 31.73
C GLY A 757 4.44 -11.08 31.46
N ALA A 758 3.93 -11.77 30.43
CA ALA A 758 4.39 -13.10 30.06
C ALA A 758 5.80 -13.07 29.42
N ASP A 759 6.55 -14.15 29.57
CA ASP A 759 7.89 -14.30 28.98
C ASP A 759 7.87 -15.27 27.79
N LEU A 760 7.76 -14.72 26.59
CA LEU A 760 7.79 -15.42 25.29
C LEU A 760 9.15 -15.27 24.60
N SER A 761 10.25 -15.08 25.36
CA SER A 761 11.57 -14.98 24.74
C SER A 761 11.92 -16.24 23.94
N ASP A 762 12.49 -16.03 22.75
CA ASP A 762 12.85 -17.06 21.76
C ASP A 762 11.67 -17.95 21.29
N ALA A 763 10.42 -17.55 21.51
CA ALA A 763 9.25 -18.30 21.04
C ALA A 763 9.08 -18.22 19.50
N ASP A 764 8.46 -19.25 18.91
CA ASP A 764 8.06 -19.25 17.50
C ASP A 764 6.57 -18.89 17.36
N LEU A 765 6.30 -17.70 16.83
CA LEU A 765 4.97 -17.15 16.55
C LEU A 765 4.75 -16.99 15.04
N THR A 766 5.49 -17.73 14.21
CA THR A 766 5.36 -17.69 12.74
C THR A 766 3.92 -17.97 12.33
N GLU A 767 3.33 -17.09 11.52
CA GLU A 767 1.93 -17.15 11.06
C GLU A 767 0.87 -17.18 12.18
N ALA A 768 1.25 -16.94 13.44
CA ALA A 768 0.30 -16.93 14.55
C ALA A 768 -0.60 -15.69 14.48
N ASN A 769 -1.84 -15.82 14.94
CA ASN A 769 -2.72 -14.69 15.16
C ASN A 769 -2.63 -14.25 16.63
N VAL A 770 -1.91 -13.16 16.87
CA VAL A 770 -1.81 -12.46 18.16
C VAL A 770 -2.57 -11.12 18.10
N GLY A 771 -3.62 -11.04 17.29
CA GLY A 771 -4.44 -9.84 17.16
C GLY A 771 -5.36 -9.65 18.38
N ALA A 772 -5.65 -8.39 18.70
CA ALA A 772 -6.45 -7.99 19.85
C ALA A 772 -5.97 -8.52 21.23
N VAL A 773 -4.72 -9.00 21.33
CA VAL A 773 -4.14 -9.46 22.60
C VAL A 773 -3.89 -8.29 23.56
N SER A 774 -3.86 -8.60 24.86
CA SER A 774 -3.28 -7.72 25.88
C SER A 774 -1.89 -8.23 26.24
N ALA A 775 -0.84 -7.63 25.67
CA ALA A 775 0.55 -8.08 25.84
C ALA A 775 1.44 -7.03 26.54
N LYS A 776 0.82 -6.19 27.40
CA LYS A 776 1.53 -5.12 28.10
C LYS A 776 2.68 -5.67 28.93
N GLY A 777 3.88 -5.11 28.75
CA GLY A 777 5.08 -5.54 29.49
C GLY A 777 5.54 -6.97 29.19
N ALA A 778 5.00 -7.64 28.16
CA ALA A 778 5.44 -8.97 27.77
C ALA A 778 6.83 -8.95 27.13
N ASN A 779 7.61 -10.01 27.35
CA ASN A 779 8.92 -10.19 26.74
C ASN A 779 8.82 -11.11 25.52
N PHE A 780 8.99 -10.59 24.32
CA PHE A 780 9.09 -11.34 23.06
C PHE A 780 10.53 -11.43 22.55
N SER A 781 11.54 -11.02 23.32
CA SER A 781 12.90 -10.88 22.78
C SER A 781 13.42 -12.17 22.12
N GLY A 782 13.94 -12.05 20.90
CA GLY A 782 14.41 -13.18 20.08
C GLY A 782 13.31 -14.03 19.42
N ALA A 783 12.03 -13.72 19.63
CA ALA A 783 10.93 -14.47 19.03
C ALA A 783 10.88 -14.33 17.50
N CYS A 784 10.47 -15.39 16.81
CA CYS A 784 10.18 -15.37 15.37
C CYS A 784 8.70 -15.05 15.16
N MET A 785 8.37 -13.92 14.52
CA MET A 785 7.00 -13.45 14.30
C MET A 785 6.69 -13.25 12.81
N LYS A 786 7.36 -13.98 11.93
CA LYS A 786 7.18 -13.85 10.48
C LYS A 786 5.74 -14.11 10.09
N SER A 787 5.17 -13.24 9.26
CA SER A 787 3.77 -13.35 8.81
C SER A 787 2.71 -13.38 9.93
N ALA A 788 3.08 -13.04 11.16
CA ALA A 788 2.15 -13.00 12.29
C ALA A 788 1.13 -11.86 12.15
N LYS A 789 -0.04 -12.03 12.79
CA LYS A 789 -1.14 -11.06 12.78
C LYS A 789 -1.19 -10.33 14.11
N LEU A 790 -0.91 -9.03 14.10
CA LEU A 790 -0.78 -8.21 15.32
C LEU A 790 -1.89 -7.17 15.46
N SER A 791 -2.77 -7.05 14.47
CA SER A 791 -3.82 -6.03 14.41
C SER A 791 -4.63 -5.92 15.72
N LYS A 792 -4.89 -4.69 16.16
CA LYS A 792 -5.57 -4.31 17.42
C LYS A 792 -4.87 -4.74 18.72
N GLY A 793 -3.69 -5.35 18.67
CA GLY A 793 -2.97 -5.77 19.86
C GLY A 793 -2.47 -4.58 20.70
N ASP A 794 -2.46 -4.75 22.02
CA ASP A 794 -1.86 -3.82 22.97
C ASP A 794 -0.49 -4.34 23.44
N PHE A 795 0.57 -3.82 22.83
CA PHE A 795 1.96 -4.16 23.10
C PHE A 795 2.71 -3.01 23.82
N THR A 796 1.98 -2.28 24.65
CA THR A 796 2.56 -1.19 25.45
C THR A 796 3.65 -1.75 26.39
N ASP A 797 4.81 -1.13 26.41
CA ASP A 797 5.98 -1.52 27.23
C ASP A 797 6.52 -2.95 26.98
N SER A 798 6.18 -3.58 25.84
CA SER A 798 6.67 -4.93 25.48
C SER A 798 8.09 -4.89 24.88
N ASP A 799 8.84 -6.00 25.01
CA ASP A 799 10.19 -6.15 24.43
C ASP A 799 10.19 -7.07 23.20
N PHE A 800 10.42 -6.51 22.02
CA PHE A 800 10.61 -7.17 20.73
C PHE A 800 12.08 -7.17 20.26
N SER A 801 13.04 -7.00 21.17
CA SER A 801 14.44 -6.94 20.77
C SER A 801 14.89 -8.24 20.10
N ARG A 802 15.64 -8.11 19.00
CA ARG A 802 16.10 -9.22 18.14
C ARG A 802 14.99 -10.05 17.48
N CYS A 803 13.73 -9.59 17.47
CA CYS A 803 12.66 -10.29 16.77
C CYS A 803 12.77 -10.18 15.25
N ASP A 804 12.25 -11.19 14.57
CA ASP A 804 12.00 -11.17 13.12
C ASP A 804 10.50 -10.96 12.86
N LEU A 805 10.13 -9.74 12.48
CA LEU A 805 8.76 -9.28 12.21
C LEU A 805 8.55 -9.00 10.71
N SER A 806 9.22 -9.74 9.82
CA SER A 806 8.96 -9.65 8.38
C SER A 806 7.55 -10.14 8.02
N ASP A 807 6.89 -9.52 7.05
CA ASP A 807 5.58 -9.94 6.51
C ASP A 807 4.41 -9.83 7.50
N ILE A 808 4.59 -9.11 8.61
CA ILE A 808 3.54 -8.96 9.61
C ILE A 808 2.40 -8.11 9.10
N GLU A 809 1.22 -8.38 9.65
CA GLU A 809 0.05 -7.54 9.44
C GLU A 809 -0.26 -6.78 10.72
N CYS A 810 -0.31 -5.46 10.64
CA CYS A 810 -0.62 -4.63 11.78
C CYS A 810 -1.47 -3.40 11.42
N LEU A 811 -2.68 -3.35 11.99
CA LEU A 811 -3.56 -2.18 11.98
C LEU A 811 -4.02 -1.88 13.42
N GLU A 812 -4.19 -0.60 13.75
CA GLU A 812 -4.71 -0.17 15.07
C GLU A 812 -3.90 -0.70 16.27
N ILE A 813 -2.60 -0.92 16.11
CA ILE A 813 -1.72 -1.44 17.16
C ILE A 813 -1.30 -0.36 18.16
N LYS A 814 -1.05 -0.76 19.41
CA LYS A 814 -0.45 0.11 20.44
C LYS A 814 0.97 -0.35 20.78
N LEU A 815 1.94 0.54 20.58
CA LEU A 815 3.37 0.25 20.73
C LEU A 815 4.09 1.15 21.75
N ASN A 816 3.37 1.96 22.51
CA ASN A 816 4.02 2.96 23.37
C ASN A 816 4.98 2.30 24.38
N GLY A 817 6.20 2.82 24.50
CA GLY A 817 7.22 2.29 25.41
C GLY A 817 7.89 0.97 24.98
N SER A 818 7.49 0.39 23.85
CA SER A 818 8.03 -0.90 23.39
C SER A 818 9.46 -0.79 22.87
N ASN A 819 10.17 -1.93 22.91
CA ASN A 819 11.58 -2.05 22.52
C ASN A 819 11.76 -2.96 21.30
N PHE A 820 12.26 -2.43 20.19
CA PHE A 820 12.58 -3.13 18.95
C PHE A 820 14.09 -3.15 18.66
N THR A 821 14.93 -3.10 19.71
CA THR A 821 16.39 -3.08 19.52
C THR A 821 16.85 -4.31 18.71
N ASP A 822 17.62 -4.11 17.64
CA ASP A 822 18.09 -5.16 16.72
C ASP A 822 16.97 -5.98 16.03
N ALA A 823 15.72 -5.50 16.02
CA ALA A 823 14.60 -6.19 15.36
C ALA A 823 14.57 -5.96 13.84
N LYS A 824 13.95 -6.89 13.09
CA LYS A 824 13.71 -6.77 11.65
C LYS A 824 12.23 -6.50 11.38
N ILE A 825 11.94 -5.38 10.74
CA ILE A 825 10.58 -4.85 10.54
C ILE A 825 10.49 -4.10 9.16
N PRO A 826 10.87 -4.74 8.04
CA PRO A 826 10.84 -4.08 6.73
C PRO A 826 9.39 -3.88 6.24
N GLY A 827 9.16 -2.88 5.40
CA GLY A 827 7.93 -2.80 4.57
C GLY A 827 6.64 -2.38 5.29
N ILE A 828 6.71 -1.92 6.55
CA ILE A 828 5.51 -1.62 7.33
C ILE A 828 4.90 -0.26 6.99
N LEU A 829 3.57 -0.24 6.94
CA LEU A 829 2.75 0.97 6.92
C LEU A 829 2.27 1.31 8.34
N PHE A 830 2.71 2.44 8.87
CA PHE A 830 2.12 3.06 10.05
C PHE A 830 1.19 4.20 9.62
N LEU A 831 -0.09 4.07 9.95
CA LEU A 831 -1.13 5.03 9.58
C LEU A 831 -1.81 5.60 10.82
N GLU A 832 -1.72 6.92 11.01
CA GLU A 832 -2.46 7.68 12.04
C GLU A 832 -2.27 7.16 13.47
N ILE A 833 -1.10 6.57 13.75
CA ILE A 833 -0.77 6.08 15.08
C ILE A 833 0.07 7.08 15.88
N THR A 834 -0.03 6.96 17.20
CA THR A 834 0.89 7.63 18.13
C THR A 834 1.97 6.65 18.58
N LEU A 835 3.23 7.00 18.34
CA LEU A 835 4.40 6.30 18.83
C LEU A 835 5.07 7.17 19.89
N SER A 836 5.02 6.74 21.14
CA SER A 836 5.66 7.44 22.26
C SER A 836 6.66 6.54 22.97
N ARG A 837 7.89 7.01 23.16
CA ARG A 837 8.96 6.29 23.89
C ARG A 837 9.32 4.93 23.28
N VAL A 838 9.16 4.77 21.97
CA VAL A 838 9.48 3.51 21.28
C VAL A 838 10.97 3.49 20.93
N ILE A 839 11.62 2.35 21.17
CA ILE A 839 13.05 2.16 20.93
C ILE A 839 13.22 1.32 19.66
N PHE A 840 13.83 1.87 18.62
CA PHE A 840 14.16 1.22 17.35
C PHE A 840 15.69 1.13 17.13
N LYS A 841 16.46 1.02 18.20
CA LYS A 841 17.94 1.02 18.11
C LYS A 841 18.42 -0.13 17.24
N LYS A 842 19.22 0.15 16.21
CA LYS A 842 19.75 -0.87 15.28
C LYS A 842 18.69 -1.72 14.59
N ALA A 843 17.43 -1.30 14.63
CA ALA A 843 16.35 -2.00 13.95
C ALA A 843 16.48 -1.84 12.43
N ILE A 844 16.05 -2.85 11.69
CA ILE A 844 15.96 -2.82 10.23
C ILE A 844 14.51 -2.50 9.86
N ILE A 845 14.26 -1.27 9.39
CA ILE A 845 12.93 -0.72 9.10
C ILE A 845 12.95 -0.08 7.69
N THR A 846 13.52 -0.81 6.73
CA THR A 846 13.69 -0.37 5.34
C THR A 846 12.38 -0.38 4.57
N SER A 847 12.21 0.56 3.64
CA SER A 847 11.02 0.66 2.79
C SER A 847 9.69 0.79 3.57
N SER A 848 9.75 1.35 4.79
CA SER A 848 8.57 1.54 5.63
C SER A 848 8.05 2.97 5.52
N ALA A 849 6.75 3.16 5.77
CA ALA A 849 6.12 4.45 5.63
C ALA A 849 5.31 4.84 6.86
N PHE A 850 5.48 6.08 7.29
CA PHE A 850 4.77 6.71 8.40
C PHE A 850 3.89 7.81 7.84
N PHE A 851 2.56 7.66 7.99
CA PHE A 851 1.58 8.62 7.51
C PHE A 851 0.79 9.19 8.68
N LYS A 852 0.77 10.52 8.79
CA LYS A 852 0.02 11.26 9.83
C LYS A 852 0.29 10.75 11.25
N CYS A 853 1.49 10.24 11.49
CA CYS A 853 1.87 9.68 12.79
C CYS A 853 2.35 10.78 13.75
N ALA A 854 2.04 10.63 15.03
CA ALA A 854 2.64 11.43 16.10
C ALA A 854 3.78 10.63 16.73
N ILE A 855 5.03 11.02 16.47
CA ILE A 855 6.24 10.31 16.91
C ILE A 855 6.94 11.17 17.97
N LYS A 856 6.88 10.73 19.23
CA LYS A 856 7.39 11.48 20.37
C LYS A 856 8.40 10.66 21.17
N GLN A 857 9.54 11.25 21.49
CA GLN A 857 10.55 10.65 22.38
C GLN A 857 10.99 9.25 21.91
N CYS A 858 10.99 9.00 20.60
CA CYS A 858 11.39 7.72 20.03
C CYS A 858 12.88 7.72 19.72
N ASP A 859 13.50 6.53 19.73
CA ASP A 859 14.95 6.38 19.55
C ASP A 859 15.27 5.40 18.43
N PHE A 860 15.65 5.93 17.26
CA PHE A 860 16.08 5.21 16.07
C PHE A 860 17.60 5.08 15.98
N THR A 861 18.36 5.23 17.08
CA THR A 861 19.84 5.24 16.99
C THR A 861 20.38 4.01 16.24
N GLU A 862 21.21 4.24 15.22
CA GLU A 862 21.81 3.21 14.35
C GLU A 862 20.79 2.35 13.57
N ALA A 863 19.52 2.76 13.46
CA ALA A 863 18.53 2.05 12.65
C ALA A 863 18.82 2.14 11.15
N ILE A 864 18.49 1.08 10.42
CA ILE A 864 18.59 1.00 8.96
C ILE A 864 17.20 1.22 8.37
N MET A 865 17.01 2.35 7.71
CA MET A 865 15.71 2.84 7.26
C MET A 865 15.76 3.37 5.82
N ASP A 866 16.68 2.88 4.99
CA ASP A 866 16.82 3.35 3.61
C ASP A 866 15.50 3.24 2.85
N LYS A 867 15.20 4.27 2.04
CA LYS A 867 13.94 4.44 1.28
C LYS A 867 12.66 4.55 2.12
N SER A 868 12.78 4.76 3.43
CA SER A 868 11.61 4.98 4.28
C SER A 868 11.09 6.42 4.20
N ALA A 869 9.79 6.59 4.38
CA ALA A 869 9.09 7.87 4.19
C ALA A 869 8.33 8.33 5.44
N PHE A 870 8.38 9.62 5.72
CA PHE A 870 7.62 10.29 6.77
C PHE A 870 6.76 11.39 6.16
N VAL A 871 5.44 11.18 6.20
CA VAL A 871 4.47 12.03 5.53
C VAL A 871 3.50 12.57 6.57
N ASP A 872 3.40 13.90 6.67
CA ASP A 872 2.54 14.60 7.64
C ASP A 872 2.72 14.14 9.09
N CYS A 873 3.94 13.73 9.43
CA CYS A 873 4.26 13.24 10.75
C CYS A 873 4.67 14.40 11.66
N GLN A 874 4.21 14.35 12.91
CA GLN A 874 4.67 15.26 13.97
C GLN A 874 5.76 14.56 14.76
N LEU A 875 7.01 15.04 14.63
CA LEU A 875 8.17 14.48 15.32
C LEU A 875 8.61 15.44 16.42
N SER A 876 8.68 14.94 17.66
CA SER A 876 9.18 15.71 18.80
C SER A 876 10.10 14.89 19.68
N GLU A 877 11.26 15.45 20.05
CA GLU A 877 12.23 14.81 20.94
C GLU A 877 12.71 13.43 20.43
N THR A 878 12.73 13.23 19.10
CA THR A 878 13.07 11.95 18.47
C THR A 878 14.55 11.91 18.04
N ILE A 879 15.19 10.78 18.29
CA ILE A 879 16.62 10.54 18.04
C ILE A 879 16.77 9.64 16.81
N PHE A 880 17.59 10.04 15.85
CA PHE A 880 17.98 9.31 14.64
C PHE A 880 19.50 9.21 14.51
N ASN A 881 20.26 9.27 15.61
CA ASN A 881 21.72 9.32 15.53
C ASN A 881 22.30 8.07 14.86
N GLY A 882 23.23 8.23 13.92
CA GLY A 882 23.88 7.10 13.25
C GLY A 882 22.97 6.28 12.33
N THR A 883 21.75 6.74 12.04
CA THR A 883 20.83 6.01 11.15
C THR A 883 21.31 5.98 9.71
N SER A 884 20.89 4.96 8.97
CA SER A 884 20.89 5.00 7.51
C SER A 884 19.48 5.33 7.01
N LEU A 885 19.32 6.45 6.33
CA LEU A 885 18.06 6.92 5.77
C LEU A 885 18.33 7.53 4.38
N SER A 886 19.11 6.80 3.57
CA SER A 886 19.45 7.23 2.21
C SER A 886 18.20 7.17 1.33
N ASN A 887 18.02 8.18 0.46
CA ASN A 887 16.79 8.37 -0.32
C ASN A 887 15.52 8.49 0.55
N GLY A 888 15.66 8.87 1.82
CA GLY A 888 14.53 9.13 2.70
C GLY A 888 13.75 10.36 2.25
N CYS A 889 12.43 10.29 2.39
CA CYS A 889 11.54 11.38 2.00
C CYS A 889 10.75 11.90 3.20
N PHE A 890 10.87 13.20 3.47
CA PHE A 890 10.03 13.90 4.43
C PHE A 890 9.11 14.85 3.67
N VAL A 891 7.80 14.65 3.86
CA VAL A 891 6.78 15.46 3.20
C VAL A 891 5.91 16.10 4.26
N ALA A 892 5.83 17.43 4.22
CA ALA A 892 4.81 18.19 4.92
C ALA A 892 3.82 18.70 3.89
N THR A 893 2.56 18.61 4.23
CA THR A 893 1.48 19.14 3.43
C THR A 893 1.00 20.44 4.05
N GLU A 894 0.27 21.27 3.31
CA GLU A 894 -0.14 22.57 3.83
C GLU A 894 -1.16 22.47 4.99
N SER A 895 -1.85 21.33 5.13
CA SER A 895 -2.73 21.01 6.26
C SER A 895 -1.98 20.31 7.41
N GLY A 896 -0.95 19.53 7.11
CA GLY A 896 -0.06 18.87 8.08
C GLY A 896 1.21 19.67 8.31
N LYS A 897 1.31 20.41 9.42
CA LYS A 897 2.62 20.88 9.88
C LYS A 897 3.44 19.64 10.26
N SER A 898 4.19 19.02 9.34
CA SER A 898 5.29 18.15 9.75
C SER A 898 6.28 19.04 10.49
N VAL A 899 6.16 19.03 11.81
CA VAL A 899 7.04 19.77 12.70
C VAL A 899 8.05 18.78 13.24
N MET A 900 9.32 19.16 13.16
CA MET A 900 10.43 18.44 13.75
C MET A 900 10.99 19.30 14.86
N GLU A 901 10.55 19.05 16.09
CA GLU A 901 11.05 19.76 17.27
C GLU A 901 12.08 18.90 18.00
N GLN A 902 13.25 19.47 18.28
CA GLN A 902 14.30 18.81 19.08
C GLN A 902 14.73 17.45 18.50
N ILE A 903 14.93 17.39 17.19
CA ILE A 903 15.35 16.17 16.49
C ILE A 903 16.87 16.09 16.40
N SER A 904 17.42 14.88 16.48
CA SER A 904 18.86 14.61 16.37
C SER A 904 19.16 13.59 15.28
N PHE A 905 19.96 13.97 14.30
CA PHE A 905 20.50 13.16 13.20
C PHE A 905 22.05 13.12 13.24
N LYS A 906 22.66 13.08 14.43
CA LYS A 906 24.11 13.14 14.55
C LYS A 906 24.76 11.90 13.93
N ASN A 907 25.78 12.12 13.09
CA ASN A 907 26.51 11.06 12.40
C ASN A 907 25.64 10.13 11.53
N SER A 908 24.45 10.57 11.11
CA SER A 908 23.53 9.78 10.29
C SER A 908 23.87 9.86 8.80
N CYS A 909 23.56 8.82 8.04
CA CYS A 909 23.63 8.79 6.59
C CYS A 909 22.29 9.23 5.98
N LEU A 910 22.26 10.43 5.41
CA LEU A 910 21.09 11.11 4.84
C LEU A 910 21.33 11.49 3.37
N LYS A 911 22.11 10.68 2.65
CA LYS A 911 22.40 10.93 1.23
C LYS A 911 21.12 11.01 0.43
N GLN A 912 21.01 12.04 -0.42
CA GLN A 912 19.85 12.27 -1.28
C GLN A 912 18.52 12.43 -0.53
N ALA A 913 18.55 12.65 0.80
CA ALA A 913 17.33 12.83 1.57
C ALA A 913 16.65 14.16 1.24
N ASN A 914 15.31 14.17 1.27
CA ASN A 914 14.51 15.35 0.98
C ASN A 914 13.87 15.93 2.25
N PHE A 915 14.26 17.16 2.58
CA PHE A 915 13.77 17.97 3.71
C PHE A 915 13.22 19.34 3.26
N GLN A 916 12.83 19.48 1.99
CA GLN A 916 12.36 20.76 1.46
C GLN A 916 11.16 21.32 2.24
N ASN A 917 11.21 22.60 2.60
CA ASN A 917 10.18 23.32 3.36
C ASN A 917 9.89 22.77 4.77
N MET A 918 10.78 21.92 5.34
CA MET A 918 10.60 21.39 6.69
C MET A 918 10.91 22.41 7.78
N LYS A 919 10.19 22.34 8.90
CA LYS A 919 10.47 23.11 10.12
C LYS A 919 11.32 22.26 11.06
N MET A 920 12.60 22.58 11.14
CA MET A 920 13.64 21.79 11.82
C MET A 920 14.48 22.67 12.75
N GLN A 921 13.85 23.61 13.47
CA GLN A 921 14.58 24.54 14.31
C GLN A 921 15.30 23.80 15.44
N SER A 922 16.57 24.13 15.66
CA SER A 922 17.43 23.50 16.67
C SER A 922 17.69 22.00 16.42
N ALA A 923 17.54 21.52 15.19
CA ALA A 923 17.93 20.17 14.81
C ALA A 923 19.45 19.95 14.97
N LEU A 924 19.84 18.76 15.40
CA LEU A 924 21.23 18.37 15.58
C LEU A 924 21.68 17.45 14.43
N LEU A 925 22.40 17.97 13.45
CA LEU A 925 22.91 17.26 12.28
C LEU A 925 24.46 17.16 12.28
N SER A 926 25.11 17.32 13.43
CA SER A 926 26.57 17.31 13.49
C SER A 926 27.16 15.95 13.04
N GLY A 927 28.13 16.01 12.14
CA GLY A 927 28.77 14.84 11.53
C GLY A 927 27.89 14.04 10.55
N ALA A 928 26.67 14.49 10.24
CA ALA A 928 25.80 13.79 9.29
C ALA A 928 26.36 13.80 7.87
N ASP A 929 26.13 12.73 7.12
CA ASP A 929 26.38 12.64 5.69
C ASP A 929 25.14 13.11 4.93
N LEU A 930 25.21 14.31 4.36
CA LEU A 930 24.16 15.03 3.67
C LEU A 930 24.40 15.10 2.16
N GLU A 931 25.28 14.26 1.60
CA GLU A 931 25.67 14.32 0.19
C GLU A 931 24.44 14.29 -0.74
N ASN A 932 24.33 15.27 -1.64
CA ASN A 932 23.19 15.48 -2.56
C ASN A 932 21.81 15.64 -1.88
N ALA A 933 21.73 15.95 -0.58
CA ALA A 933 20.45 16.17 0.10
C ALA A 933 19.80 17.53 -0.26
N PHE A 934 18.48 17.62 -0.07
CA PHE A 934 17.69 18.80 -0.42
C PHE A 934 17.05 19.45 0.82
N PHE A 935 17.44 20.69 1.14
CA PHE A 935 16.91 21.49 2.25
C PHE A 935 16.21 22.77 1.78
N GLY A 936 15.80 22.80 0.51
CA GLY A 936 15.23 23.99 -0.12
C GLY A 936 14.05 24.57 0.67
N GLY A 937 14.14 25.82 1.12
CA GLY A 937 13.09 26.49 1.91
C GLY A 937 12.91 25.99 3.35
N ALA A 938 13.73 25.06 3.84
CA ALA A 938 13.65 24.56 5.21
C ALA A 938 14.02 25.63 6.25
N ASP A 939 13.48 25.52 7.46
CA ASP A 939 13.87 26.33 8.62
C ASP A 939 14.77 25.53 9.56
N LEU A 940 16.07 25.80 9.48
CA LEU A 940 17.15 25.26 10.29
C LEU A 940 17.70 26.30 11.28
N SER A 941 16.87 27.24 11.72
CA SER A 941 17.29 28.23 12.71
C SER A 941 17.78 27.55 13.99
N ARG A 942 18.95 27.95 14.50
CA ARG A 942 19.64 27.36 15.67
C ARG A 942 20.08 25.90 15.50
N ALA A 943 20.05 25.34 14.29
CA ALA A 943 20.52 23.98 14.06
C ALA A 943 22.04 23.86 14.19
N ASP A 944 22.52 22.68 14.55
CA ASP A 944 23.94 22.32 14.59
C ASP A 944 24.26 21.37 13.43
N LEU A 945 24.90 21.86 12.38
CA LEU A 945 25.39 21.12 11.23
C LEU A 945 26.93 20.98 11.25
N SER A 946 27.56 21.15 12.42
CA SER A 946 29.02 21.14 12.49
C SER A 946 29.61 19.80 12.01
N LYS A 947 30.69 19.85 11.23
CA LYS A 947 31.37 18.67 10.66
C LYS A 947 30.53 17.81 9.72
N ALA A 948 29.36 18.28 9.27
CA ALA A 948 28.56 17.51 8.31
C ALA A 948 29.27 17.39 6.96
N PHE A 949 29.11 16.24 6.30
CA PHE A 949 29.58 16.00 4.94
C PHE A 949 28.45 16.33 3.96
N ALA A 950 28.45 17.56 3.44
CA ALA A 950 27.35 18.14 2.67
C ALA A 950 27.74 18.48 1.22
N LYS A 951 28.51 17.61 0.57
CA LYS A 951 28.91 17.82 -0.83
C LYS A 951 27.65 17.83 -1.72
N ASN A 952 27.56 18.80 -2.65
CA ASN A 952 26.42 18.99 -3.56
C ASN A 952 25.06 19.23 -2.87
N THR A 953 25.01 19.47 -1.56
CA THR A 953 23.76 19.68 -0.82
C THR A 953 23.11 21.00 -1.19
N GLN A 954 21.79 21.01 -1.27
CA GLN A 954 20.99 22.16 -1.71
C GLN A 954 20.32 22.87 -0.54
N PHE A 955 20.89 23.99 -0.07
CA PHE A 955 20.33 24.87 0.97
C PHE A 955 19.65 26.12 0.40
N ARG A 956 19.07 26.01 -0.81
CA ARG A 956 18.44 27.14 -1.49
C ARG A 956 17.25 27.68 -0.69
N LYS A 957 17.18 28.98 -0.41
CA LYS A 957 16.12 29.63 0.41
C LYS A 957 16.01 29.12 1.86
N THR A 958 16.98 28.35 2.34
CA THR A 958 16.96 27.82 3.71
C THR A 958 17.17 28.92 4.74
N ILE A 959 16.46 28.86 5.87
CA ILE A 959 16.67 29.75 7.02
C ILE A 959 17.69 29.11 7.95
N LEU A 960 18.84 29.76 8.12
CA LEU A 960 19.99 29.28 8.92
C LEU A 960 20.36 30.30 10.02
N THR A 961 19.36 31.02 10.52
CA THR A 961 19.57 32.07 11.55
C THR A 961 20.09 31.42 12.84
N ASN A 962 21.21 31.90 13.40
CA ASN A 962 21.88 31.33 14.57
C ASN A 962 22.33 29.86 14.40
N ALA A 963 22.41 29.34 13.18
CA ALA A 963 22.88 27.97 12.95
C ALA A 963 24.41 27.86 13.08
N THR A 964 24.90 26.69 13.48
CA THR A 964 26.33 26.37 13.54
C THR A 964 26.67 25.38 12.44
N LEU A 965 27.55 25.77 11.52
CA LEU A 965 28.03 25.00 10.37
C LEU A 965 29.56 24.90 10.39
N ASP A 966 30.17 24.97 11.58
CA ASP A 966 31.62 24.90 11.72
C ASP A 966 32.17 23.56 11.20
N ASP A 967 33.28 23.60 10.46
CA ASP A 967 33.94 22.46 9.85
C ASP A 967 33.07 21.67 8.84
N ILE A 968 31.96 22.25 8.34
CA ILE A 968 31.12 21.61 7.32
C ILE A 968 31.86 21.47 5.98
N ASN A 969 31.66 20.36 5.27
CA ASN A 969 32.11 20.21 3.88
C ASN A 969 30.94 20.42 2.92
N LEU A 970 30.76 21.63 2.40
CA LEU A 970 29.65 21.99 1.50
C LEU A 970 30.08 22.08 0.02
N MET A 971 31.24 21.53 -0.34
CA MET A 971 31.81 21.63 -1.68
C MET A 971 30.76 21.39 -2.79
N GLN A 972 30.69 22.29 -3.77
CA GLN A 972 29.74 22.24 -4.91
C GLN A 972 28.25 22.27 -4.52
N GLY A 973 27.93 22.57 -3.27
CA GLY A 973 26.56 22.82 -2.80
C GLY A 973 26.05 24.22 -3.13
N SER A 974 24.81 24.51 -2.75
CA SER A 974 24.17 25.80 -2.98
C SER A 974 23.64 26.41 -1.68
N LEU A 975 23.95 27.68 -1.45
CA LEU A 975 23.34 28.55 -0.43
C LEU A 975 22.56 29.71 -1.07
N ALA A 976 22.16 29.58 -2.34
CA ALA A 976 21.35 30.56 -3.05
C ALA A 976 20.15 30.99 -2.21
N LYS A 977 20.00 32.31 -1.98
CA LYS A 977 18.86 32.90 -1.24
C LYS A 977 18.71 32.43 0.21
N ALA A 978 19.71 31.75 0.76
CA ALA A 978 19.68 31.33 2.16
C ALA A 978 19.78 32.55 3.10
N ARG A 979 19.22 32.44 4.31
CA ARG A 979 19.31 33.45 5.35
C ARG A 979 20.33 33.03 6.42
N LEU A 980 21.49 33.66 6.36
CA LEU A 980 22.64 33.45 7.23
C LEU A 980 22.81 34.66 8.16
N THR A 981 21.96 34.74 9.18
CA THR A 981 22.02 35.80 10.19
C THR A 981 22.51 35.22 11.52
N ASP A 982 23.58 35.78 12.08
CA ASP A 982 24.22 35.29 13.32
C ASP A 982 24.68 33.82 13.25
N ALA A 983 24.98 33.31 12.06
CA ALA A 983 25.44 31.94 11.88
C ALA A 983 26.96 31.81 12.11
N SER A 984 27.43 30.63 12.50
CA SER A 984 28.86 30.29 12.54
C SER A 984 29.17 29.31 11.41
N ILE A 985 30.11 29.64 10.52
CA ILE A 985 30.55 28.80 9.40
C ILE A 985 32.08 28.82 9.38
N LYS A 986 32.72 28.45 10.49
CA LYS A 986 34.19 28.50 10.63
C LYS A 986 34.82 27.25 10.04
N ARG A 987 36.00 27.39 9.43
CA ARG A 987 36.78 26.25 8.90
C ARG A 987 35.99 25.34 7.95
N ALA A 988 34.96 25.88 7.30
CA ALA A 988 34.14 25.15 6.36
C ALA A 988 34.83 25.02 5.01
N ASN A 989 34.56 23.95 4.28
CA ASN A 989 34.92 23.83 2.87
C ASN A 989 33.76 24.30 2.00
N LEU A 990 33.86 25.52 1.46
CA LEU A 990 32.83 26.16 0.63
C LEU A 990 33.28 26.25 -0.85
N TYR A 991 34.24 25.44 -1.27
CA TYR A 991 34.76 25.43 -2.64
C TYR A 991 33.63 25.20 -3.66
N GLN A 992 33.52 26.09 -4.66
CA GLN A 992 32.45 26.08 -5.68
C GLN A 992 31.02 26.12 -5.12
N VAL A 993 30.83 26.74 -3.95
CA VAL A 993 29.49 27.01 -3.42
C VAL A 993 28.96 28.32 -3.98
N ASP A 994 27.67 28.38 -4.32
CA ASP A 994 27.03 29.65 -4.69
C ASP A 994 26.27 30.25 -3.49
N PHE A 995 26.39 31.56 -3.33
CA PHE A 995 25.71 32.37 -2.31
C PHE A 995 24.71 33.34 -2.93
N LEU A 996 24.24 33.07 -4.15
CA LEU A 996 23.48 34.02 -4.96
C LEU A 996 22.28 34.58 -4.19
N ARG A 997 22.27 35.89 -3.92
CA ARG A 997 21.22 36.60 -3.17
C ARG A 997 20.95 36.08 -1.77
N SER A 998 21.93 35.43 -1.16
CA SER A 998 21.86 35.10 0.26
C SER A 998 21.85 36.37 1.12
N THR A 999 21.15 36.30 2.25
CA THR A 999 21.20 37.34 3.28
C THR A 999 22.27 36.96 4.28
N ILE A 1000 23.36 37.70 4.36
CA ILE A 1000 24.49 37.43 5.27
C ILE A 1000 24.64 38.59 6.25
N THR A 1001 24.44 38.33 7.54
CA THR A 1001 24.51 39.35 8.59
C THR A 1001 25.14 38.76 9.84
N ARG A 1002 26.24 39.36 10.33
CA ARG A 1002 26.94 38.88 11.55
C ARG A 1002 27.29 37.38 11.52
N THR A 1003 27.59 36.86 10.34
CA THR A 1003 27.98 35.44 10.15
C THR A 1003 29.50 35.31 10.13
N ASP A 1004 30.02 34.36 10.89
CA ASP A 1004 31.46 34.15 11.07
C ASP A 1004 32.00 33.09 10.10
N PHE A 1005 32.85 33.50 9.15
CA PHE A 1005 33.48 32.64 8.15
C PHE A 1005 34.95 32.30 8.48
N SER A 1006 35.40 32.51 9.72
CA SER A 1006 36.83 32.42 10.07
C SER A 1006 37.45 31.07 9.70
N GLY A 1007 38.48 31.09 8.86
CA GLY A 1007 39.24 29.91 8.44
C GLY A 1007 38.57 29.05 7.35
N SER A 1008 37.46 29.49 6.76
CA SER A 1008 36.75 28.74 5.72
C SER A 1008 37.39 28.90 4.33
N ASN A 1009 37.37 27.84 3.54
CA ASN A 1009 37.81 27.84 2.15
C ASN A 1009 36.70 28.40 1.26
N LEU A 1010 36.94 29.56 0.65
CA LEU A 1010 36.02 30.28 -0.25
C LEU A 1010 36.52 30.29 -1.71
N ASP A 1011 37.47 29.43 -2.07
CA ASP A 1011 38.02 29.38 -3.41
C ASP A 1011 36.96 28.95 -4.44
N ASN A 1012 36.87 29.65 -5.57
CA ASN A 1012 35.84 29.46 -6.61
C ASN A 1012 34.39 29.56 -6.09
N THR A 1013 34.17 30.08 -4.89
CA THR A 1013 32.84 30.35 -4.34
C THR A 1013 32.25 31.60 -4.99
N LEU A 1014 31.00 31.52 -5.46
CA LEU A 1014 30.30 32.64 -6.07
C LEU A 1014 29.58 33.47 -4.99
N ILE A 1015 30.16 34.60 -4.58
CA ILE A 1015 29.60 35.52 -3.58
C ILE A 1015 29.16 36.81 -4.28
N GLU A 1016 27.94 36.84 -4.81
CA GLU A 1016 27.40 37.96 -5.58
C GLU A 1016 26.00 38.38 -5.08
N GLN A 1017 25.73 39.70 -5.10
CA GLN A 1017 24.48 40.31 -4.61
C GLN A 1017 24.10 39.94 -3.16
N TRP A 1018 25.09 39.67 -2.30
CA TRP A 1018 24.84 39.50 -0.88
C TRP A 1018 24.44 40.85 -0.25
N ARG A 1019 23.35 40.86 0.52
CA ARG A 1019 22.88 42.08 1.21
C ARG A 1019 23.46 42.13 2.63
N PRO A 1020 24.51 42.92 2.92
CA PRO A 1020 24.73 43.37 4.28
C PRO A 1020 23.57 44.30 4.65
N GLN A 1021 22.80 43.95 5.69
CA GLN A 1021 21.99 44.96 6.38
C GLN A 1021 22.82 45.61 7.47
#